data_AF-A0A0L6WTG6-F1
#
_entry.id   AF-A0A0L6WTG6-F1
#
_cell.length_a   1.000
_cell.length_b   1.000
_cell.length_c   1.000
_cell.angle_alpha   90.00
_cell.angle_beta   90.00
_cell.angle_gamma   90.00
#
_symmetry.space_group_name_H-M   'P 1'
#
loop_
_entity.id
_entity.type
_entity.pdbx_description
1 polymer ?
#
loop_
_entity_poly.entity_id
_entity_poly.type
_entity_poly.pdbx_seq_one_letter_code
_entity_poly.pdbx_strand_id
1 'polypeptide(L)'
;MTSYIDTSAVLADMSSNLTDLVNGRIETPLWTLSDVAVEDKHTIVKSFTLRSLMDEKWMPSMLFYDLGSFRDNPILDECVQKLFSTNQNTFLVNASATGKTRLLYEGLYRHWGFYITAHADHREAGALQAAMKTAFYGGFDGEDGMVMFLPDKSALGYRELLHDNLGFLIRRFSIVLLVHLLVFKVFLKTARAESVIDNANVRQLWLLAQLWRPFLGGWDDDVHIRLLESLQWKSLTMINDELTEVLKEINFLLPDTIRKEGLFVAIDEANVAAQSLWYDPAREYPFIKSIIRVWRDQLASLECPVTFVVAGTEISPEAFPSSSPEWSSWKWTSDTGSFNDREMQKNYIIPFLPPSLPQTPSGVALLERIWKWCRPRHRLTTVIIRMLVEDKGLHPHGVLDRYIKRLMSYDATNAAELVAKEGPCNISPFFDGIGTIIQGNFLARSATHEVVFHYIITGMHPPFYDISRLALVTSGVGQFKDKDMQVIAMDQPGPTIAAAIWLGDDQERIKYERPDELRSLRSFEPFSYFFNLSWPDGDKYSSASYIAWYIAHAFVGGRAMSDVFAISDPLWLEDKSRIAHLVVLRKDKDVIQELFVGPSELLPTSAPLGYRASTVDDVIAWFKQERVGAFCLCPPDCWADLIFVLYLQGKYVWVVLRAAGQGIQLETKDLYLEFERLTEENLFSRAVCHFIVPSELILKFFGCR
;
A
#
# COMPACT_ATOMS: atom_id res chain seq x y z
N MET A 1 -32.86 31.73 -4.67
CA MET A 1 -32.82 32.40 -3.36
C MET A 1 -32.21 31.42 -2.38
N THR A 2 -30.89 31.40 -2.28
CA THR A 2 -30.19 30.65 -1.23
C THR A 2 -30.46 31.37 0.10
N SER A 3 -31.07 30.67 1.04
CA SER A 3 -31.30 31.20 2.39
C SER A 3 -29.94 31.48 3.04
N TYR A 4 -29.72 32.71 3.49
CA TYR A 4 -28.52 33.07 4.25
C TYR A 4 -28.47 32.26 5.55
N ILE A 5 -27.50 31.35 5.69
CA ILE A 5 -27.27 30.59 6.91
C ILE A 5 -26.47 31.48 7.88
N ASP A 6 -27.02 31.76 9.06
CA ASP A 6 -26.33 32.53 10.09
C ASP A 6 -25.36 31.63 10.87
N THR A 7 -24.07 31.95 10.82
CA THR A 7 -22.99 31.27 11.58
C THR A 7 -23.34 31.15 13.07
N SER A 8 -23.92 32.19 13.67
CA SER A 8 -24.23 32.19 15.11
C SER A 8 -25.31 31.17 15.47
N ALA A 9 -26.31 31.02 14.60
CA ALA A 9 -27.37 30.04 14.77
C ALA A 9 -26.83 28.60 14.67
N VAL A 10 -25.92 28.34 13.72
CA VAL A 10 -25.27 27.02 13.57
C VAL A 10 -24.46 26.66 14.83
N LEU A 11 -23.69 27.62 15.38
CA LEU A 11 -22.88 27.39 16.58
C LEU A 11 -23.73 27.18 17.84
N ALA A 12 -24.87 27.88 17.95
CA ALA A 12 -25.79 27.73 19.07
C ALA A 12 -26.44 26.33 19.09
N ASP A 13 -26.85 25.83 17.92
CA ASP A 13 -27.43 24.49 17.73
C ASP A 13 -26.46 23.39 18.18
N MET A 14 -25.22 23.46 17.69
CA MET A 14 -24.13 22.54 18.07
C MET A 14 -23.79 22.57 19.56
N SER A 15 -23.92 23.72 20.23
CA SER A 15 -23.55 23.86 21.64
C SER A 15 -24.35 22.94 22.57
N SER A 16 -25.59 22.61 22.24
CA SER A 16 -26.40 21.67 23.04
C SER A 16 -25.81 20.25 22.95
N ASN A 17 -25.52 19.78 21.74
CA ASN A 17 -24.95 18.45 21.51
C ASN A 17 -23.56 18.30 22.17
N LEU A 18 -22.73 19.35 22.08
CA LEU A 18 -21.43 19.36 22.76
C LEU A 18 -21.58 19.34 24.29
N THR A 19 -22.62 19.98 24.84
CA THR A 19 -22.87 19.95 26.29
C THR A 19 -23.22 18.55 26.76
N ASP A 20 -24.06 17.85 25.99
CA ASP A 20 -24.41 16.46 26.29
C ASP A 20 -23.20 15.51 26.11
N LEU A 21 -22.36 15.73 25.10
CA LEU A 21 -21.11 14.97 24.92
C LEU A 21 -20.14 15.16 26.09
N VAL A 22 -19.88 16.42 26.46
CA VAL A 22 -18.95 16.79 27.54
C VAL A 22 -19.43 16.25 28.90
N ASN A 23 -20.74 16.20 29.11
CA ASN A 23 -21.36 15.61 30.30
C ASN A 23 -21.50 14.08 30.25
N GLY A 24 -21.04 13.42 29.17
CA GLY A 24 -21.13 11.96 28.99
C GLY A 24 -22.57 11.46 28.82
N ARG A 25 -23.52 12.32 28.44
CA ARG A 25 -24.91 11.94 28.14
C ARG A 25 -25.06 11.35 26.76
N ILE A 26 -24.12 11.63 25.85
CA ILE A 26 -24.03 10.97 24.55
C ILE A 26 -22.88 9.97 24.60
N GLU A 27 -23.21 8.69 24.44
CA GLU A 27 -22.22 7.63 24.27
C GLU A 27 -22.12 7.22 22.81
N THR A 28 -20.94 6.75 22.41
CA THR A 28 -20.80 6.04 21.12
C THR A 28 -21.58 4.74 21.17
N PRO A 29 -22.43 4.44 20.17
CA PRO A 29 -23.18 3.22 20.16
C PRO A 29 -22.19 2.06 20.20
N LEU A 30 -22.40 1.19 21.17
CA LEU A 30 -21.75 -0.10 21.18
C LEU A 30 -22.28 -0.86 19.99
N TRP A 31 -21.37 -1.31 19.15
CA TRP A 31 -21.72 -2.24 18.11
C TRP A 31 -22.15 -3.54 18.80
N THR A 32 -23.39 -3.94 18.54
CA THR A 32 -23.91 -5.24 18.95
C THR A 32 -24.15 -6.06 17.71
N LEU A 33 -23.81 -7.34 17.77
CA LEU A 33 -24.13 -8.25 16.71
C LEU A 33 -25.65 -8.46 16.72
N SER A 34 -26.36 -7.96 15.71
CA SER A 34 -27.83 -8.01 15.63
C SER A 34 -28.41 -9.37 16.06
N ASP A 35 -29.49 -9.33 16.85
CA ASP A 35 -30.18 -10.44 17.55
C ASP A 35 -30.79 -11.51 16.62
N VAL A 36 -29.98 -12.14 15.76
CA VAL A 36 -30.34 -13.42 15.18
C VAL A 36 -30.09 -14.45 16.28
N ALA A 37 -31.18 -15.02 16.81
CA ALA A 37 -31.22 -16.05 17.84
C ALA A 37 -30.13 -17.12 17.64
N VAL A 38 -28.96 -16.90 18.24
CA VAL A 38 -27.89 -17.87 18.29
C VAL A 38 -27.80 -18.32 19.74
N GLU A 39 -28.03 -19.61 19.93
CA GLU A 39 -27.86 -20.30 21.21
C GLU A 39 -26.54 -19.87 21.89
N ASP A 40 -26.60 -19.77 23.22
CA ASP A 40 -25.63 -19.22 24.19
C ASP A 40 -24.13 -19.60 24.08
N LYS A 41 -23.69 -20.30 23.03
CA LYS A 41 -22.34 -20.85 22.90
C LYS A 41 -21.27 -19.86 22.43
N HIS A 42 -21.63 -18.62 22.04
CA HIS A 42 -20.67 -17.64 21.51
C HIS A 42 -20.60 -16.37 22.38
N THR A 43 -20.20 -16.54 23.64
CA THR A 43 -20.00 -15.46 24.64
C THR A 43 -18.89 -14.45 24.28
N ILE A 44 -17.95 -14.82 23.41
CA ILE A 44 -16.77 -14.00 23.07
C ILE A 44 -17.16 -12.74 22.30
N VAL A 45 -18.07 -12.83 21.33
CA VAL A 45 -18.51 -11.67 20.53
C VAL A 45 -19.26 -10.64 21.41
N LYS A 46 -19.97 -11.11 22.45
CA LYS A 46 -20.63 -10.23 23.43
C LYS A 46 -19.65 -9.53 24.38
N SER A 47 -18.39 -9.99 24.47
CA SER A 47 -17.38 -9.41 25.36
C SER A 47 -16.60 -8.25 24.73
N PHE A 48 -16.70 -8.04 23.42
CA PHE A 48 -15.99 -6.95 22.76
C PHE A 48 -16.76 -5.64 22.88
N THR A 49 -16.15 -4.64 23.49
CA THR A 49 -16.61 -3.25 23.47
C THR A 49 -16.24 -2.61 22.14
N LEU A 50 -16.78 -3.13 21.03
CA LEU A 50 -16.57 -2.54 19.71
C LEU A 50 -17.48 -1.32 19.55
N ARG A 51 -16.93 -0.22 19.06
CA ARG A 51 -17.70 0.99 18.76
C ARG A 51 -17.97 1.03 17.25
N SER A 52 -19.21 1.38 16.88
CA SER A 52 -19.55 1.73 15.51
C SER A 52 -19.65 3.24 15.38
N LEU A 53 -19.02 3.82 14.36
CA LEU A 53 -19.24 5.23 13.99
C LEU A 53 -20.37 5.42 12.98
N MET A 54 -20.98 4.33 12.53
CA MET A 54 -22.02 4.30 11.51
C MET A 54 -23.30 3.70 12.12
N ASP A 55 -24.44 4.01 11.52
CA ASP A 55 -25.78 3.56 11.94
C ASP A 55 -25.82 2.06 12.31
N GLU A 56 -26.76 1.63 13.16
CA GLU A 56 -26.82 0.34 13.87
C GLU A 56 -26.69 -0.92 12.99
N LYS A 57 -26.80 -0.77 11.66
CA LYS A 57 -26.65 -1.83 10.66
C LYS A 57 -25.22 -2.08 10.20
N TRP A 58 -24.25 -1.26 10.60
CA TRP A 58 -22.90 -1.29 10.05
C TRP A 58 -21.87 -1.84 11.03
N MET A 59 -20.92 -2.60 10.47
CA MET A 59 -19.82 -3.29 11.16
C MET A 59 -18.92 -2.34 11.97
N PRO A 60 -18.23 -2.85 13.01
CA PRO A 60 -17.42 -2.05 13.91
C PRO A 60 -16.17 -1.49 13.23
N SER A 61 -15.77 -0.28 13.62
CA SER A 61 -14.54 0.34 13.12
C SER A 61 -13.35 -0.05 14.00
N MET A 62 -12.44 -0.83 13.43
CA MET A 62 -11.22 -1.29 14.11
C MET A 62 -10.25 -0.14 14.42
N LEU A 63 -10.44 1.05 13.83
CA LEU A 63 -9.69 2.26 14.19
C LEU A 63 -10.04 2.79 15.59
N PHE A 64 -11.16 2.37 16.19
CA PHE A 64 -11.58 2.76 17.54
C PHE A 64 -11.45 1.64 18.57
N TYR A 65 -11.19 0.42 18.10
CA TYR A 65 -10.95 -0.69 19.00
C TYR A 65 -9.79 -0.34 19.93
N ASP A 66 -10.06 -0.36 21.24
CA ASP A 66 -9.06 -0.14 22.27
C ASP A 66 -8.22 1.14 22.05
N LEU A 67 -8.87 2.24 21.63
CA LEU A 67 -8.19 3.51 21.38
C LEU A 67 -7.51 4.03 22.64
N GLY A 68 -6.21 4.30 22.55
CA GLY A 68 -5.36 4.71 23.68
C GLY A 68 -4.40 3.63 24.16
N SER A 69 -4.61 2.36 23.76
CA SER A 69 -3.81 1.23 24.25
C SER A 69 -2.41 1.14 23.65
N PHE A 70 -2.06 1.99 22.69
CA PHE A 70 -0.70 2.04 22.16
C PHE A 70 0.32 2.38 23.27
N ARG A 71 -0.12 2.94 24.41
CA ARG A 71 0.73 3.20 25.59
C ARG A 71 1.23 1.91 26.26
N ASP A 72 0.49 0.83 26.11
CA ASP A 72 0.79 -0.47 26.73
C ASP A 72 1.74 -1.31 25.84
N ASN A 73 1.99 -0.87 24.60
CA ASN A 73 2.92 -1.50 23.68
C ASN A 73 4.13 -0.59 23.43
N PRO A 74 5.34 -0.94 23.94
CA PRO A 74 6.52 -0.08 23.85
C PRO A 74 6.89 0.39 22.42
N ILE A 75 6.70 -0.46 21.41
CA ILE A 75 7.05 -0.15 20.02
C ILE A 75 6.07 0.88 19.45
N LEU A 76 4.76 0.65 19.65
CA LEU A 76 3.72 1.56 19.19
C LEU A 76 3.73 2.88 19.96
N ASP A 77 4.04 2.81 21.26
CA ASP A 77 4.19 3.99 22.11
C ASP A 77 5.32 4.89 21.60
N GLU A 78 6.47 4.30 21.29
CA GLU A 78 7.62 5.02 20.71
C GLU A 78 7.27 5.65 19.35
N CYS A 79 6.52 4.94 18.51
CA CYS A 79 6.04 5.48 17.23
C CYS A 79 5.20 6.75 17.44
N VAL A 80 4.24 6.72 18.36
CA VAL A 80 3.37 7.87 18.66
C VAL A 80 4.18 9.02 19.25
N GLN A 81 5.08 8.76 20.21
CA GLN A 81 5.91 9.80 20.83
C GLN A 81 6.82 10.50 19.81
N LYS A 82 7.45 9.74 18.92
CA LYS A 82 8.32 10.28 17.85
C LYS A 82 7.56 11.12 16.82
N LEU A 83 6.28 10.84 16.64
CA LEU A 83 5.41 11.51 15.67
C LEU A 83 4.80 12.78 16.28
N PHE A 84 4.41 12.73 17.55
CA PHE A 84 3.80 13.83 18.30
C PHE A 84 4.82 14.52 19.22
N SER A 85 5.93 14.97 18.63
CA SER A 85 6.98 15.74 19.31
C SER A 85 6.77 17.24 19.11
N THR A 86 6.53 17.99 20.18
CA THR A 86 6.28 19.45 20.12
C THR A 86 7.41 20.18 19.39
N ASN A 87 7.04 21.12 18.51
CA ASN A 87 7.94 21.90 17.64
C ASN A 87 8.67 21.10 16.56
N GLN A 88 8.34 19.82 16.37
CA GLN A 88 8.94 18.98 15.34
C GLN A 88 7.89 18.57 14.30
N ASN A 89 7.71 19.41 13.29
CA ASN A 89 6.83 19.07 12.18
C ASN A 89 7.31 17.79 11.48
N THR A 90 6.38 16.91 11.13
CA THR A 90 6.71 15.58 10.64
C THR A 90 5.84 15.17 9.45
N PHE A 91 6.46 14.61 8.42
CA PHE A 91 5.80 13.86 7.35
C PHE A 91 5.83 12.36 7.67
N LEU A 92 4.66 11.72 7.73
CA LEU A 92 4.49 10.28 7.88
C LEU A 92 4.09 9.66 6.54
N VAL A 93 5.03 9.05 5.84
CA VAL A 93 4.81 8.53 4.49
C VAL A 93 5.05 7.03 4.45
N ASN A 94 3.99 6.28 4.14
CA ASN A 94 4.09 4.84 3.88
C ASN A 94 2.88 4.38 3.07
N ALA A 95 2.92 3.16 2.56
CA ALA A 95 1.88 2.56 1.75
C ALA A 95 0.50 2.65 2.42
N SER A 96 -0.56 2.57 1.61
CA SER A 96 -1.92 2.49 2.14
C SER A 96 -2.05 1.30 3.10
N ALA A 97 -2.99 1.39 4.04
CA ALA A 97 -3.30 0.32 5.00
C ALA A 97 -2.21 -0.05 6.02
N THR A 98 -1.12 0.71 6.12
CA THR A 98 0.01 0.47 7.05
C THR A 98 -0.25 0.91 8.49
N GLY A 99 -1.35 1.60 8.79
CA GLY A 99 -1.72 2.00 10.16
C GLY A 99 -1.54 3.49 10.50
N LYS A 100 -1.17 4.32 9.50
CA LYS A 100 -0.99 5.78 9.65
C LYS A 100 -2.15 6.47 10.39
N THR A 101 -3.38 6.30 9.91
CA THR A 101 -4.59 6.91 10.51
C THR A 101 -4.76 6.53 11.98
N ARG A 102 -4.55 5.27 12.35
CA ARG A 102 -4.63 4.84 13.75
C ARG A 102 -3.56 5.51 14.62
N LEU A 103 -2.34 5.68 14.11
CA LEU A 103 -1.29 6.43 14.84
C LEU A 103 -1.67 7.90 15.05
N LEU A 104 -2.30 8.54 14.07
CA LEU A 104 -2.80 9.90 14.24
C LEU A 104 -3.87 9.98 15.33
N TYR A 105 -4.80 9.02 15.36
CA TYR A 105 -5.81 8.96 16.43
C TYR A 105 -5.18 8.72 17.79
N GLU A 106 -4.22 7.81 17.88
CA GLU A 106 -3.49 7.52 19.13
C GLU A 106 -2.68 8.72 19.62
N GLY A 107 -2.08 9.50 18.73
CA GLY A 107 -1.43 10.74 19.11
C GLY A 107 -2.41 11.80 19.60
N LEU A 108 -3.50 12.04 18.87
CA LEU A 108 -4.54 13.01 19.27
C LEU A 108 -5.38 12.55 20.47
N TYR A 109 -5.34 11.27 20.82
CA TYR A 109 -5.91 10.77 22.07
C TYR A 109 -5.06 11.21 23.28
N ARG A 110 -3.77 11.45 23.07
CA ARG A 110 -2.79 11.83 24.09
C ARG A 110 -2.54 13.33 24.14
N HIS A 111 -2.63 13.99 23.00
CA HIS A 111 -2.31 15.41 22.82
C HIS A 111 -3.52 16.16 22.27
N TRP A 112 -3.64 17.44 22.62
CA TRP A 112 -4.65 18.29 22.02
C TRP A 112 -4.29 18.64 20.59
N GLY A 113 -5.29 18.65 19.71
CA GLY A 113 -5.05 19.00 18.32
C GLY A 113 -6.24 18.77 17.42
N PHE A 114 -5.99 18.98 16.13
CA PHE A 114 -6.95 18.87 15.06
C PHE A 114 -6.63 17.64 14.21
N TYR A 115 -7.62 16.78 13.97
CA TYR A 115 -7.53 15.72 12.97
C TYR A 115 -8.19 16.22 11.68
N ILE A 116 -7.46 16.28 10.59
CA ILE A 116 -8.00 16.76 9.32
C ILE A 116 -7.60 15.74 8.27
N THR A 117 -8.49 15.41 7.33
CA THR A 117 -8.13 14.52 6.21
C THR A 117 -8.38 15.21 4.88
N ALA A 118 -7.42 15.07 3.97
CA ALA A 118 -7.57 15.57 2.60
C ALA A 118 -8.50 14.67 1.75
N HIS A 119 -8.77 13.45 2.19
CA HIS A 119 -9.68 12.53 1.52
C HIS A 119 -10.59 11.79 2.51
N ALA A 120 -11.88 11.82 2.21
CA ALA A 120 -12.89 11.12 2.97
C ALA A 120 -13.34 9.88 2.19
N ASP A 121 -12.97 8.68 2.67
CA ASP A 121 -13.65 7.45 2.25
C ASP A 121 -15.14 7.61 2.60
N HIS A 122 -16.04 7.40 1.64
CA HIS A 122 -17.49 7.59 1.78
C HIS A 122 -18.13 6.85 2.98
N ARG A 123 -17.40 5.92 3.60
CA ARG A 123 -17.83 5.02 4.67
C ARG A 123 -17.12 5.23 6.01
N GLU A 124 -16.16 6.14 6.11
CA GLU A 124 -15.40 6.37 7.35
C GLU A 124 -15.43 7.85 7.78
N ALA A 125 -16.21 8.68 7.07
CA ALA A 125 -16.05 10.11 7.16
C ALA A 125 -16.73 10.77 8.36
N GLY A 126 -15.95 11.38 9.24
CA GLY A 126 -16.40 12.42 10.17
C GLY A 126 -16.82 13.70 9.44
N ALA A 127 -17.44 14.65 10.16
CA ALA A 127 -18.09 15.85 9.61
C ALA A 127 -17.04 16.84 9.08
N LEU A 128 -15.91 16.86 9.79
CA LEU A 128 -14.69 17.62 9.52
C LEU A 128 -14.12 17.39 8.11
N GLN A 129 -14.38 16.22 7.53
CA GLN A 129 -13.76 15.74 6.29
C GLN A 129 -14.51 16.22 5.03
N ALA A 130 -15.81 16.51 5.16
CA ALA A 130 -16.61 17.03 4.05
C ALA A 130 -16.19 18.46 3.68
N ALA A 131 -15.80 19.29 4.66
CA ALA A 131 -15.36 20.65 4.41
C ALA A 131 -14.12 20.73 3.51
N MET A 132 -13.12 19.86 3.72
CA MET A 132 -11.96 19.77 2.83
C MET A 132 -12.37 19.31 1.44
N LYS A 133 -13.17 18.24 1.32
CA LYS A 133 -13.66 17.76 0.03
C LYS A 133 -14.44 18.84 -0.72
N THR A 134 -15.32 19.59 -0.04
CA THR A 134 -16.04 20.73 -0.62
C THR A 134 -15.11 21.87 -0.98
N ALA A 135 -14.08 22.15 -0.17
CA ALA A 135 -13.07 23.15 -0.52
C ALA A 135 -12.23 22.71 -1.75
N PHE A 136 -11.98 21.41 -1.90
CA PHE A 136 -11.20 20.85 -3.00
C PHE A 136 -12.00 20.64 -4.27
N TYR A 137 -13.30 20.36 -4.22
CA TYR A 137 -14.08 19.95 -5.41
C TYR A 137 -15.40 20.72 -5.56
N GLY A 138 -15.89 21.38 -4.52
CA GLY A 138 -17.11 22.17 -4.53
C GLY A 138 -16.83 23.60 -4.99
N GLY A 139 -17.02 23.86 -6.28
CA GLY A 139 -17.00 25.22 -6.84
C GLY A 139 -16.23 25.43 -8.14
N PHE A 140 -15.72 24.38 -8.80
CA PHE A 140 -15.00 24.55 -10.06
C PHE A 140 -15.88 24.75 -11.30
N ASP A 141 -17.20 24.60 -11.16
CA ASP A 141 -18.14 24.87 -12.24
C ASP A 141 -18.42 26.38 -12.34
N GLY A 142 -17.43 27.13 -12.83
CA GLY A 142 -17.65 28.36 -13.60
C GLY A 142 -17.75 29.70 -12.85
N GLU A 143 -17.67 29.76 -11.52
CA GLU A 143 -17.86 31.03 -10.78
C GLU A 143 -16.61 31.60 -10.08
N ASP A 144 -15.59 30.80 -9.80
CA ASP A 144 -14.39 31.26 -9.09
C ASP A 144 -13.20 31.37 -10.05
N GLY A 145 -12.63 32.57 -10.19
CA GLY A 145 -11.57 32.97 -11.14
C GLY A 145 -10.20 32.25 -11.03
N MET A 146 -10.17 31.02 -10.53
CA MET A 146 -8.99 30.15 -10.55
C MET A 146 -8.77 29.60 -11.97
N VAL A 147 -7.54 29.66 -12.47
CA VAL A 147 -7.17 29.11 -13.77
C VAL A 147 -6.55 27.72 -13.59
N MET A 148 -7.12 26.71 -14.24
CA MET A 148 -6.67 25.30 -14.18
C MET A 148 -5.35 25.04 -14.92
N PHE A 149 -5.00 25.90 -15.87
CA PHE A 149 -3.79 25.77 -16.68
C PHE A 149 -3.07 27.11 -16.66
N LEU A 150 -2.01 27.21 -15.85
CA LEU A 150 -1.17 28.39 -15.88
C LEU A 150 -0.36 28.39 -17.19
N PRO A 151 -0.18 29.56 -17.83
CA PRO A 151 0.67 29.66 -18.99
C PRO A 151 2.13 29.41 -18.60
N ASP A 152 3.02 29.31 -19.58
CA ASP A 152 4.46 29.24 -19.30
C ASP A 152 4.92 30.42 -18.42
N LYS A 153 5.90 30.18 -17.55
CA LYS A 153 6.42 31.21 -16.63
C LYS A 153 6.94 32.47 -17.34
N SER A 154 7.34 32.35 -18.60
CA SER A 154 7.78 33.46 -19.45
C SER A 154 6.62 34.26 -20.06
N ALA A 155 5.39 33.74 -20.03
CA ALA A 155 4.22 34.40 -20.61
C ALA A 155 3.80 35.63 -19.78
N LEU A 156 3.35 36.67 -20.49
CA LEU A 156 2.72 37.84 -19.87
C LEU A 156 1.43 37.40 -19.15
N GLY A 157 1.24 37.83 -17.90
CA GLY A 157 0.06 37.45 -17.11
C GLY A 157 0.26 36.24 -16.18
N TYR A 158 1.35 35.46 -16.31
CA TYR A 158 1.60 34.29 -15.45
C TYR A 158 1.61 34.66 -13.96
N ARG A 159 2.25 35.78 -13.60
CA ARG A 159 2.40 36.20 -12.20
C ARG A 159 1.08 36.63 -11.60
N GLU A 160 0.27 37.34 -12.37
CA GLU A 160 -1.06 37.79 -12.00
C GLU A 160 -1.99 36.60 -11.79
N LEU A 161 -2.06 35.67 -12.76
CA LEU A 161 -2.86 34.45 -12.63
C LEU A 161 -2.41 33.55 -11.48
N LEU A 162 -1.10 33.39 -11.28
CA LEU A 162 -0.58 32.65 -10.14
C LEU A 162 -0.95 33.34 -8.82
N HIS A 163 -0.86 34.67 -8.77
CA HIS A 163 -1.25 35.44 -7.59
C HIS A 163 -2.73 35.27 -7.27
N ASP A 164 -3.60 35.32 -8.28
CA ASP A 164 -5.04 35.12 -8.13
C ASP A 164 -5.37 33.70 -7.66
N ASN A 165 -4.76 32.68 -8.26
CA ASN A 165 -4.88 31.29 -7.81
C ASN A 165 -4.44 31.13 -6.35
N LEU A 166 -3.31 31.73 -5.96
CA LEU A 166 -2.83 31.69 -4.58
C LEU A 166 -3.77 32.43 -3.62
N GLY A 167 -4.29 33.60 -4.02
CA GLY A 167 -5.27 34.36 -3.24
C GLY A 167 -6.55 33.56 -2.98
N PHE A 168 -7.01 32.83 -4.01
CA PHE A 168 -8.13 31.91 -3.91
C PHE A 168 -7.86 30.80 -2.90
N LEU A 169 -6.70 30.13 -2.98
CA LEU A 169 -6.32 29.08 -2.03
C LEU A 169 -6.20 29.60 -0.59
N ILE A 170 -5.56 30.75 -0.40
CA ILE A 170 -5.43 31.39 0.92
C ILE A 170 -6.81 31.57 1.53
N ARG A 171 -7.75 32.14 0.78
CA ARG A 171 -9.13 32.33 1.26
C ARG A 171 -9.82 31.02 1.59
N ARG A 172 -9.79 30.04 0.69
CA ARG A 172 -10.46 28.74 0.90
C ARG A 172 -9.90 28.03 2.13
N PHE A 173 -8.58 27.96 2.28
CA PHE A 173 -7.95 27.29 3.42
C PHE A 173 -8.08 28.06 4.73
N SER A 174 -8.15 29.39 4.69
CA SER A 174 -8.50 30.21 5.86
C SER A 174 -9.95 29.94 6.30
N ILE A 175 -10.90 29.78 5.38
CA ILE A 175 -12.30 29.42 5.73
C ILE A 175 -12.33 28.05 6.39
N VAL A 176 -11.68 27.04 5.79
CA VAL A 176 -11.63 25.68 6.36
C VAL A 176 -11.05 25.74 7.78
N LEU A 177 -9.93 26.41 7.98
CA LEU A 177 -9.34 26.59 9.31
C LEU A 177 -10.29 27.29 10.28
N LEU A 178 -10.92 28.38 9.85
CA LEU A 178 -11.86 29.14 10.68
C LEU A 178 -13.03 28.28 11.15
N VAL A 179 -13.61 27.46 10.27
CA VAL A 179 -14.67 26.52 10.64
C VAL A 179 -14.20 25.60 11.77
N HIS A 180 -13.00 25.01 11.66
CA HIS A 180 -12.45 24.11 12.68
C HIS A 180 -12.22 24.84 14.01
N LEU A 181 -11.69 26.06 13.95
CA LEU A 181 -11.44 26.87 15.14
C LEU A 181 -12.74 27.35 15.81
N LEU A 182 -13.79 27.64 15.05
CA LEU A 182 -15.11 27.97 15.60
C LEU A 182 -15.71 26.79 16.36
N VAL A 183 -15.65 25.59 15.79
CA VAL A 183 -16.12 24.36 16.46
C VAL A 183 -15.32 24.10 17.73
N PHE A 184 -13.99 24.20 17.65
CA PHE A 184 -13.11 24.04 18.81
C PHE A 184 -13.35 25.10 19.89
N LYS A 185 -13.60 26.36 19.50
CA LYS A 185 -13.93 27.43 20.43
C LYS A 185 -15.20 27.12 21.22
N VAL A 186 -16.26 26.64 20.56
CA VAL A 186 -17.50 26.25 21.25
C VAL A 186 -17.23 25.08 22.18
N PHE A 187 -16.50 24.06 21.73
CA PHE A 187 -16.11 22.92 22.57
C PHE A 187 -15.36 23.36 23.84
N LEU A 188 -14.37 24.26 23.73
CA LEU A 188 -13.64 24.78 24.87
C LEU A 188 -14.53 25.58 25.84
N LYS A 189 -15.45 26.40 25.30
CA LYS A 189 -16.43 27.14 26.12
C LYS A 189 -17.31 26.17 26.91
N THR A 190 -17.83 25.14 26.26
CA THR A 190 -18.66 24.10 26.89
C THR A 190 -17.89 23.34 27.95
N ALA A 191 -16.69 22.84 27.65
CA ALA A 191 -15.87 22.11 28.61
C ALA A 191 -15.47 22.95 29.84
N ARG A 192 -15.26 24.26 29.67
CA ARG A 192 -15.05 25.19 30.79
C ARG A 192 -16.31 25.44 31.60
N ALA A 193 -17.45 25.66 30.94
CA ALA A 193 -18.73 25.89 31.62
C ALA A 193 -19.11 24.70 32.52
N GLU A 194 -18.87 23.48 32.03
CA GLU A 194 -19.10 22.24 32.78
C GLU A 194 -17.95 21.90 33.77
N SER A 195 -16.93 22.75 33.89
CA SER A 195 -15.78 22.57 34.78
C SER A 195 -15.01 21.25 34.58
N VAL A 196 -14.97 20.74 33.34
CA VAL A 196 -14.26 19.49 33.01
C VAL A 196 -13.01 19.72 32.18
N ILE A 197 -12.71 20.94 31.73
CA ILE A 197 -11.59 21.22 30.80
C ILE A 197 -10.23 20.64 31.25
N ASP A 198 -9.97 20.55 32.56
CA ASP A 198 -8.73 20.01 33.12
C ASP A 198 -8.74 18.47 33.26
N ASN A 199 -9.87 17.82 32.99
CA ASN A 199 -9.97 16.36 32.99
C ASN A 199 -9.23 15.79 31.78
N ALA A 200 -8.34 14.83 32.05
CA ALA A 200 -7.55 14.13 31.04
C ALA A 200 -8.39 13.47 29.93
N ASN A 201 -9.67 13.18 30.18
CA ASN A 201 -10.57 12.57 29.20
C ASN A 201 -11.17 13.58 28.21
N VAL A 202 -11.14 14.90 28.49
CA VAL A 202 -11.78 15.89 27.60
C VAL A 202 -11.12 15.97 26.24
N ARG A 203 -9.80 15.81 26.14
CA ARG A 203 -9.12 15.70 24.84
C ARG A 203 -9.59 14.50 24.02
N GLN A 204 -9.97 13.40 24.68
CA GLN A 204 -10.49 12.20 24.02
C GLN A 204 -11.90 12.48 23.48
N LEU A 205 -12.73 13.18 24.25
CA LEU A 205 -14.04 13.67 23.79
C LEU A 205 -13.89 14.63 22.60
N TRP A 206 -12.87 15.50 22.62
CA TRP A 206 -12.55 16.38 21.49
C TRP A 206 -12.17 15.58 20.24
N LEU A 207 -11.31 14.57 20.37
CA LEU A 207 -10.99 13.68 19.25
C LEU A 207 -12.24 12.99 18.72
N LEU A 208 -13.09 12.45 19.59
CA LEU A 208 -14.32 11.77 19.17
C LEU A 208 -15.31 12.74 18.48
N ALA A 209 -15.44 13.97 18.95
CA ALA A 209 -16.26 15.01 18.31
C ALA A 209 -15.81 15.32 16.87
N GLN A 210 -14.50 15.27 16.62
CA GLN A 210 -13.95 15.46 15.27
C GLN A 210 -14.20 14.25 14.35
N LEU A 211 -14.18 13.04 14.92
CA LEU A 211 -14.30 11.80 14.16
C LEU A 211 -15.74 11.38 13.89
N TRP A 212 -16.70 11.82 14.70
CA TRP A 212 -18.08 11.34 14.61
C TRP A 212 -19.12 12.47 14.49
N ARG A 213 -19.72 12.58 13.29
CA ARG A 213 -20.65 13.66 12.90
C ARG A 213 -21.84 13.87 13.84
N PRO A 214 -22.53 12.81 14.29
CA PRO A 214 -23.74 12.95 15.08
C PRO A 214 -23.54 13.69 16.39
N PHE A 215 -22.31 13.79 16.90
CA PHE A 215 -21.99 14.60 18.07
C PHE A 215 -22.09 16.11 17.87
N LEU A 216 -22.15 16.58 16.62
CA LEU A 216 -22.18 18.01 16.33
C LEU A 216 -23.55 18.48 15.84
N GLY A 217 -24.19 17.76 14.90
CA GLY A 217 -25.46 18.18 14.29
C GLY A 217 -26.48 17.07 14.03
N GLY A 218 -26.16 15.80 14.35
CA GLY A 218 -27.00 14.64 13.98
C GLY A 218 -26.52 13.94 12.69
N TRP A 219 -27.30 12.97 12.20
CA TRP A 219 -26.91 12.13 11.06
C TRP A 219 -27.03 12.82 9.69
N ASP A 220 -28.08 13.62 9.52
CA ASP A 220 -28.40 14.29 8.25
C ASP A 220 -27.87 15.73 8.17
N ASP A 221 -27.26 16.23 9.25
CA ASP A 221 -26.82 17.62 9.33
C ASP A 221 -25.34 17.74 9.73
N ASP A 222 -24.55 18.27 8.78
CA ASP A 222 -23.11 18.48 8.95
C ASP A 222 -22.82 19.96 9.27
N VAL A 223 -22.55 20.22 10.55
CA VAL A 223 -22.19 21.55 11.07
C VAL A 223 -21.03 22.19 10.30
N HIS A 224 -20.04 21.42 9.85
CA HIS A 224 -18.90 21.98 9.13
C HIS A 224 -19.30 22.47 7.75
N ILE A 225 -20.18 21.74 7.06
CA ILE A 225 -20.72 22.16 5.76
C ILE A 225 -21.57 23.43 5.94
N ARG A 226 -22.48 23.46 6.93
CA ARG A 226 -23.30 24.66 7.22
C ARG A 226 -22.44 25.90 7.52
N LEU A 227 -21.39 25.74 8.32
CA LEU A 227 -20.44 26.82 8.62
C LEU A 227 -19.63 27.22 7.38
N LEU A 228 -19.20 26.27 6.56
CA LEU A 228 -18.50 26.59 5.32
C LEU A 228 -19.40 27.37 4.35
N GLU A 229 -20.65 26.95 4.20
CA GLU A 229 -21.65 27.63 3.37
C GLU A 229 -22.00 29.03 3.87
N SER A 230 -21.99 29.27 5.18
CA SER A 230 -22.23 30.61 5.75
C SER A 230 -21.02 31.55 5.56
N LEU A 231 -19.80 30.99 5.53
CA LEU A 231 -18.55 31.75 5.41
C LEU A 231 -18.11 31.95 3.95
N GLN A 232 -18.58 31.12 3.01
CA GLN A 232 -18.12 31.12 1.61
C GLN A 232 -18.38 32.43 0.84
N TRP A 233 -19.18 33.35 1.38
CA TRP A 233 -19.47 34.65 0.77
C TRP A 233 -18.67 35.81 1.39
N LYS A 234 -17.94 35.58 2.48
CA LYS A 234 -17.16 36.62 3.17
C LYS A 234 -15.86 36.93 2.41
N SER A 235 -15.43 38.18 2.42
CA SER A 235 -14.12 38.56 1.85
C SER A 235 -12.96 37.98 2.66
N LEU A 236 -11.77 37.85 2.06
CA LEU A 236 -10.59 37.36 2.78
C LEU A 236 -10.26 38.22 4.01
N THR A 237 -10.43 39.53 3.93
CA THR A 237 -10.24 40.44 5.07
C THR A 237 -11.19 40.10 6.21
N MET A 238 -12.48 39.92 5.94
CA MET A 238 -13.48 39.54 6.96
C MET A 238 -13.15 38.19 7.59
N ILE A 239 -12.68 37.23 6.79
CA ILE A 239 -12.25 35.91 7.29
C ILE A 239 -11.03 36.03 8.21
N ASN A 240 -10.03 36.84 7.84
CA ASN A 240 -8.83 37.07 8.66
C ASN A 240 -9.16 37.81 9.96
N ASP A 241 -10.08 38.77 9.93
CA ASP A 241 -10.55 39.47 11.13
C ASP A 241 -11.24 38.48 12.09
N GLU A 242 -12.12 37.63 11.56
CA GLU A 242 -12.82 36.62 12.36
C GLU A 242 -11.88 35.54 12.90
N LEU A 243 -10.89 35.10 12.11
CA LEU A 243 -9.80 34.22 12.57
C LEU A 243 -9.05 34.86 13.74
N THR A 244 -8.66 36.12 13.61
CA THR A 244 -7.93 36.85 14.65
C THR A 244 -8.72 36.89 15.96
N GLU A 245 -10.01 37.21 15.90
CA GLU A 245 -10.87 37.24 17.09
C GLU A 245 -11.10 35.86 17.69
N VAL A 246 -11.33 34.83 16.86
CA VAL A 246 -11.49 33.44 17.33
C VAL A 246 -10.21 32.93 18.00
N LEU A 247 -9.04 33.22 17.44
CA LEU A 247 -7.75 32.80 18.01
C LEU A 247 -7.46 33.50 19.35
N LYS A 248 -7.81 34.79 19.49
CA LYS A 248 -7.74 35.50 20.78
C LYS A 248 -8.64 34.83 21.83
N GLU A 249 -9.87 34.50 21.47
CA GLU A 249 -10.78 33.79 22.37
C GLU A 249 -10.24 32.40 22.75
N ILE A 250 -9.72 31.63 21.78
CA ILE A 250 -9.10 30.32 22.04
C ILE A 250 -7.92 30.48 22.98
N ASN A 251 -7.01 31.43 22.74
CA ASN A 251 -5.88 31.71 23.65
C ASN A 251 -6.36 31.90 25.09
N PHE A 252 -7.45 32.65 25.31
CA PHE A 252 -8.03 32.83 26.64
C PHE A 252 -8.64 31.54 27.24
N LEU A 253 -9.22 30.69 26.39
CA LEU A 253 -9.91 29.46 26.77
C LEU A 253 -8.98 28.26 27.00
N LEU A 254 -7.79 28.25 26.41
CA LEU A 254 -6.83 27.16 26.58
C LEU A 254 -6.32 27.05 28.04
N PRO A 255 -6.32 25.86 28.65
CA PRO A 255 -5.57 25.57 29.86
C PRO A 255 -4.07 25.81 29.72
N ASP A 256 -3.40 26.16 30.83
CA ASP A 256 -1.95 26.42 30.85
C ASP A 256 -1.12 25.18 30.48
N THR A 257 -1.63 23.98 30.73
CA THR A 257 -1.01 22.72 30.30
C THR A 257 -0.91 22.67 28.79
N ILE A 258 -2.00 22.96 28.07
CA ILE A 258 -2.02 23.00 26.60
C ILE A 258 -1.12 24.12 26.07
N ARG A 259 -1.10 25.29 26.71
CA ARG A 259 -0.23 26.39 26.26
C ARG A 259 1.26 26.00 26.28
N LYS A 260 1.66 25.16 27.25
CA LYS A 260 3.03 24.63 27.37
C LYS A 260 3.30 23.46 26.42
N GLU A 261 2.38 22.50 26.34
CA GLU A 261 2.54 21.29 25.53
C GLU A 261 2.38 21.56 24.02
N GLY A 262 1.57 22.55 23.66
CA GLY A 262 1.21 22.91 22.30
C GLY A 262 -0.02 22.19 21.76
N LEU A 263 -0.41 22.58 20.54
CA LEU A 263 -1.46 21.97 19.74
C LEU A 263 -0.85 21.22 18.55
N PHE A 264 -1.45 20.10 18.19
CA PHE A 264 -1.09 19.35 16.99
C PHE A 264 -2.10 19.58 15.87
N VAL A 265 -1.62 19.59 14.62
CA VAL A 265 -2.46 19.57 13.42
C VAL A 265 -2.09 18.34 12.62
N ALA A 266 -2.88 17.28 12.74
CA ALA A 266 -2.72 16.05 11.99
C ALA A 266 -3.48 16.14 10.67
N ILE A 267 -2.78 16.09 9.53
CA ILE A 267 -3.35 16.08 8.18
C ILE A 267 -3.18 14.68 7.59
N ASP A 268 -4.26 13.92 7.48
CA ASP A 268 -4.30 12.57 6.93
C ASP A 268 -4.63 12.56 5.43
N GLU A 269 -4.30 11.45 4.77
CA GLU A 269 -4.47 11.25 3.30
C GLU A 269 -3.95 12.42 2.45
N ALA A 270 -2.89 13.07 2.93
CA ALA A 270 -2.34 14.29 2.33
C ALA A 270 -1.82 14.10 0.91
N ASN A 271 -1.65 12.86 0.44
CA ASN A 271 -1.40 12.53 -0.96
C ASN A 271 -2.49 13.04 -1.90
N VAL A 272 -3.75 13.08 -1.46
CA VAL A 272 -4.83 13.66 -2.28
C VAL A 272 -4.65 15.17 -2.43
N ALA A 273 -4.18 15.84 -1.39
CA ALA A 273 -3.76 17.25 -1.46
C ALA A 273 -2.34 17.44 -2.02
N ALA A 274 -1.56 16.37 -2.26
CA ALA A 274 -0.26 16.47 -2.90
C ALA A 274 -0.40 16.59 -4.42
N GLN A 275 -1.49 16.09 -4.96
CA GLN A 275 -1.83 16.26 -6.37
C GLN A 275 -2.18 17.72 -6.67
N SER A 276 -1.63 18.26 -7.76
CA SER A 276 -1.91 19.63 -8.19
C SER A 276 -3.30 19.69 -8.84
N LEU A 277 -4.21 20.54 -8.34
CA LEU A 277 -5.49 20.82 -9.03
C LEU A 277 -5.29 21.64 -10.32
N TRP A 278 -4.17 22.37 -10.46
CA TRP A 278 -3.83 23.06 -11.71
C TRP A 278 -2.46 22.64 -12.20
N TYR A 279 -2.27 22.75 -13.51
CA TYR A 279 -0.98 22.52 -14.13
C TYR A 279 -0.16 23.81 -14.14
N ASP A 280 1.01 23.80 -13.50
CA ASP A 280 2.04 24.83 -13.61
C ASP A 280 3.29 24.18 -14.25
N PRO A 281 3.61 24.50 -15.52
CA PRO A 281 4.78 23.93 -16.19
C PRO A 281 6.10 24.25 -15.48
N ALA A 282 6.14 25.30 -14.65
CA ALA A 282 7.37 25.80 -14.07
C ALA A 282 7.62 25.31 -12.64
N ARG A 283 6.61 24.77 -11.94
CA ARG A 283 6.72 24.32 -10.55
C ARG A 283 5.65 23.27 -10.22
N GLU A 284 6.05 22.23 -9.51
CA GLU A 284 5.12 21.45 -8.71
C GLU A 284 4.80 22.23 -7.42
N TYR A 285 3.65 22.90 -7.39
CA TYR A 285 3.10 23.47 -6.17
C TYR A 285 2.05 22.53 -5.60
N PRO A 286 2.44 21.50 -4.81
CA PRO A 286 1.45 20.60 -4.23
C PRO A 286 0.55 21.38 -3.28
N PHE A 287 -0.77 21.15 -3.36
CA PHE A 287 -1.79 21.90 -2.61
C PHE A 287 -1.55 21.86 -1.10
N ILE A 288 -1.07 20.74 -0.59
CA ILE A 288 -0.68 20.54 0.80
C ILE A 288 0.34 21.59 1.27
N LYS A 289 1.22 22.09 0.40
CA LYS A 289 2.19 23.15 0.74
C LYS A 289 1.48 24.46 1.03
N SER A 290 0.45 24.78 0.25
CA SER A 290 -0.39 25.98 0.46
C SER A 290 -1.20 25.86 1.75
N ILE A 291 -1.78 24.68 2.03
CA ILE A 291 -2.50 24.40 3.28
C ILE A 291 -1.60 24.66 4.49
N ILE A 292 -0.42 24.02 4.52
CA ILE A 292 0.53 24.14 5.62
C ILE A 292 0.95 25.60 5.82
N ARG A 293 1.28 26.32 4.73
CA ARG A 293 1.69 27.74 4.81
C ARG A 293 0.59 28.62 5.37
N VAL A 294 -0.60 28.57 4.78
CA VAL A 294 -1.74 29.38 5.20
C VAL A 294 -2.03 29.13 6.67
N TRP A 295 -2.11 27.87 7.08
CA TRP A 295 -2.45 27.56 8.46
C TRP A 295 -1.34 27.90 9.44
N ARG A 296 -0.07 27.64 9.11
CA ARG A 296 1.05 28.06 9.94
C ARG A 296 1.04 29.58 10.16
N ASP A 297 0.83 30.35 9.10
CA ASP A 297 0.85 31.80 9.18
C ASP A 297 -0.34 32.34 9.99
N GLN A 298 -1.54 31.77 9.83
CA GLN A 298 -2.72 32.16 10.61
C GLN A 298 -2.62 31.75 12.09
N LEU A 299 -2.12 30.54 12.35
CA LEU A 299 -1.98 30.00 13.71
C LEU A 299 -0.77 30.57 14.47
N ALA A 300 0.12 31.31 13.81
CA ALA A 300 1.27 31.95 14.45
C ALA A 300 0.87 32.98 15.53
N SER A 301 -0.38 33.46 15.53
CA SER A 301 -0.92 34.36 16.55
C SER A 301 -1.36 33.64 17.84
N LEU A 302 -1.38 32.30 17.86
CA LEU A 302 -1.61 31.55 19.08
C LEU A 302 -0.41 31.66 20.02
N GLU A 303 -0.68 31.84 21.30
CA GLU A 303 0.33 31.89 22.36
C GLU A 303 0.76 30.47 22.81
N CYS A 304 0.62 29.48 21.93
CA CYS A 304 1.04 28.10 22.17
C CYS A 304 1.75 27.53 20.93
N PRO A 305 2.71 26.62 21.12
CA PRO A 305 3.34 25.92 20.00
C PRO A 305 2.31 25.18 19.14
N VAL A 306 2.45 25.24 17.81
CA VAL A 306 1.64 24.46 16.88
C VAL A 306 2.55 23.54 16.08
N THR A 307 2.27 22.24 16.09
CA THR A 307 3.07 21.21 15.42
C THR A 307 2.25 20.44 14.39
N PHE A 308 2.77 20.31 13.18
CA PHE A 308 2.09 19.60 12.08
C PHE A 308 2.57 18.16 11.97
N VAL A 309 1.60 17.25 11.80
CA VAL A 309 1.85 15.85 11.46
C VAL A 309 1.10 15.55 10.16
N VAL A 310 1.83 15.39 9.05
CA VAL A 310 1.23 15.25 7.72
C VAL A 310 1.44 13.83 7.22
N ALA A 311 0.37 13.05 7.11
CA ALA A 311 0.40 11.66 6.71
C ALA A 311 -0.16 11.45 5.31
N GLY A 312 0.47 10.56 4.52
CA GLY A 312 0.00 10.22 3.19
C GLY A 312 0.73 9.02 2.60
N THR A 313 0.28 8.54 1.44
CA THR A 313 0.97 7.46 0.68
C THR A 313 2.01 8.00 -0.30
N GLU A 314 1.74 9.17 -0.87
CA GLU A 314 2.47 9.80 -1.97
C GLU A 314 2.70 11.28 -1.66
N ILE A 315 3.71 11.57 -0.85
CA ILE A 315 4.19 12.93 -0.60
C ILE A 315 5.65 12.96 -1.05
N SER A 316 5.94 13.67 -2.14
CA SER A 316 7.29 13.76 -2.68
C SER A 316 8.18 14.66 -1.81
N PRO A 317 9.33 14.17 -1.31
CA PRO A 317 10.32 15.01 -0.63
C PRO A 317 10.86 16.14 -1.52
N GLU A 318 10.84 15.98 -2.84
CA GLU A 318 11.32 16.98 -3.79
C GLU A 318 10.49 18.27 -3.75
N ALA A 319 9.18 18.16 -3.44
CA ALA A 319 8.31 19.32 -3.30
C ALA A 319 8.53 20.08 -1.97
N PHE A 320 9.23 19.45 -1.03
CA PHE A 320 9.57 19.92 0.31
C PHE A 320 11.09 19.81 0.57
N PRO A 321 11.93 20.45 -0.26
CA PRO A 321 13.36 20.18 -0.26
C PRO A 321 14.00 20.61 1.05
N SER A 322 14.81 19.74 1.65
CA SER A 322 15.55 20.02 2.90
C SER A 322 16.56 21.16 2.78
N SER A 323 16.93 21.54 1.55
CA SER A 323 17.74 22.73 1.26
C SER A 323 16.98 24.04 1.45
N SER A 324 15.64 24.01 1.47
CA SER A 324 14.82 25.18 1.76
C SER A 324 14.75 25.42 3.27
N PRO A 325 15.03 26.64 3.76
CA PRO A 325 14.92 26.96 5.20
C PRO A 325 13.52 26.71 5.80
N GLU A 326 12.49 26.71 4.95
CA GLU A 326 11.11 26.47 5.36
C GLU A 326 10.82 25.00 5.71
N TRP A 327 11.53 24.07 5.04
CA TRP A 327 11.27 22.63 5.12
C TRP A 327 12.44 21.85 5.73
N SER A 328 13.60 22.49 5.92
CA SER A 328 14.82 21.87 6.45
C SER A 328 14.67 21.30 7.86
N SER A 329 13.76 21.85 8.67
CA SER A 329 13.47 21.37 10.02
C SER A 329 12.43 20.26 10.06
N TRP A 330 11.80 19.91 8.94
CA TRP A 330 10.76 18.88 8.91
C TRP A 330 11.39 17.49 8.93
N LYS A 331 10.84 16.63 9.77
CA LYS A 331 11.23 15.23 9.87
C LYS A 331 10.42 14.39 8.89
N TRP A 332 11.05 13.38 8.32
CA TRP A 332 10.39 12.36 7.51
C TRP A 332 10.44 11.03 8.22
N THR A 333 9.36 10.26 8.18
CA THR A 333 9.37 8.89 8.67
C THR A 333 8.33 8.02 7.97
N SER A 334 8.60 6.72 7.88
CA SER A 334 7.64 5.71 7.44
C SER A 334 7.12 4.84 8.58
N ASP A 335 7.60 5.10 9.81
CA ASP A 335 7.40 4.20 10.95
C ASP A 335 5.93 4.21 11.39
N THR A 336 5.26 3.10 11.09
CA THR A 336 3.84 2.92 11.38
C THR A 336 3.58 1.87 12.45
N GLY A 337 4.63 1.22 12.97
CA GLY A 337 4.47 0.00 13.75
C GLY A 337 3.77 -1.11 12.96
N SER A 338 3.98 -1.18 11.64
CA SER A 338 3.38 -2.19 10.77
C SER A 338 3.67 -3.62 11.26
N PHE A 339 2.83 -4.59 10.91
CA PHE A 339 2.97 -6.00 11.29
C PHE A 339 4.10 -6.69 10.53
N ASN A 340 5.34 -6.21 10.69
CA ASN A 340 6.54 -6.88 10.17
C ASN A 340 7.00 -8.02 11.08
N ASP A 341 6.45 -8.13 12.29
CA ASP A 341 6.66 -9.24 13.21
C ASP A 341 5.41 -10.12 13.32
N ARG A 342 5.62 -11.44 13.20
CA ARG A 342 4.55 -12.44 13.21
C ARG A 342 3.87 -12.53 14.57
N GLU A 343 4.63 -12.47 15.66
CA GLU A 343 4.06 -12.57 17.00
C GLU A 343 3.25 -11.31 17.35
N MET A 344 3.68 -10.13 16.88
CA MET A 344 2.92 -8.89 17.01
C MET A 344 1.55 -8.99 16.30
N GLN A 345 1.52 -9.46 15.04
CA GLN A 345 0.25 -9.64 14.33
C GLN A 345 -0.65 -10.67 15.03
N LYS A 346 -0.06 -11.79 15.45
CA LYS A 346 -0.77 -12.86 16.17
C LYS A 346 -1.38 -12.34 17.47
N ASN A 347 -0.62 -11.61 18.29
CA ASN A 347 -1.10 -11.02 19.53
C ASN A 347 -2.21 -9.99 19.30
N TYR A 348 -2.18 -9.29 18.17
CA TYR A 348 -3.27 -8.41 17.76
C TYR A 348 -4.55 -9.16 17.38
N ILE A 349 -4.44 -10.34 16.76
CA ILE A 349 -5.59 -11.14 16.30
C ILE A 349 -6.22 -11.97 17.43
N ILE A 350 -5.41 -12.55 18.32
CA ILE A 350 -5.86 -13.50 19.36
C ILE A 350 -7.07 -13.02 20.17
N PRO A 351 -7.14 -11.75 20.62
CA PRO A 351 -8.29 -11.25 21.38
C PRO A 351 -9.61 -11.48 20.66
N PHE A 352 -9.63 -11.45 19.33
CA PHE A 352 -10.83 -11.58 18.50
C PHE A 352 -11.24 -13.02 18.17
N LEU A 353 -10.45 -14.01 18.60
CA LEU A 353 -10.70 -15.42 18.35
C LEU A 353 -11.30 -16.10 19.59
N PRO A 354 -12.02 -17.22 19.41
CA PRO A 354 -12.39 -18.06 20.54
C PRO A 354 -11.15 -18.50 21.34
N PRO A 355 -11.10 -18.39 22.68
CA PRO A 355 -9.89 -18.61 23.47
C PRO A 355 -9.23 -19.98 23.27
N SER A 356 -10.03 -21.01 22.97
CA SER A 356 -9.52 -22.35 22.67
C SER A 356 -8.94 -22.48 21.26
N LEU A 357 -9.42 -21.69 20.29
CA LEU A 357 -9.08 -21.84 18.88
C LEU A 357 -7.57 -21.68 18.63
N PRO A 358 -6.87 -20.62 19.10
CA PRO A 358 -5.43 -20.45 18.89
C PRO A 358 -4.56 -21.63 19.33
N GLN A 359 -5.04 -22.45 20.27
CA GLN A 359 -4.31 -23.62 20.79
C GLN A 359 -4.56 -24.89 19.98
N THR A 360 -5.54 -24.89 19.07
CA THR A 360 -5.82 -26.03 18.20
C THR A 360 -4.90 -26.04 16.96
N PRO A 361 -4.64 -27.20 16.33
CA PRO A 361 -3.91 -27.25 15.07
C PRO A 361 -4.51 -26.37 13.96
N SER A 362 -5.85 -26.28 13.90
CA SER A 362 -6.56 -25.42 12.94
C SER A 362 -6.34 -23.94 13.25
N GLY A 363 -6.43 -23.51 14.51
CA GLY A 363 -6.19 -22.12 14.87
C GLY A 363 -4.74 -21.68 14.69
N VAL A 364 -3.76 -22.56 14.97
CA VAL A 364 -2.35 -22.31 14.63
C VAL A 364 -2.22 -22.14 13.11
N ALA A 365 -2.78 -23.06 12.32
CA ALA A 365 -2.78 -22.94 10.86
C ALA A 365 -3.47 -21.66 10.37
N LEU A 366 -4.54 -21.21 11.04
CA LEU A 366 -5.25 -19.98 10.67
C LEU A 366 -4.34 -18.75 10.84
N LEU A 367 -3.69 -18.63 12.01
CA LEU A 367 -2.78 -17.52 12.29
C LEU A 367 -1.61 -17.48 11.30
N GLU A 368 -1.11 -18.65 10.89
CA GLU A 368 -0.10 -18.76 9.84
C GLU A 368 -0.57 -18.27 8.48
N ARG A 369 -1.79 -18.63 8.13
CA ARG A 369 -2.38 -18.20 6.87
C ARG A 369 -2.64 -16.70 6.89
N ILE A 370 -3.15 -16.14 7.99
CA ILE A 370 -3.35 -14.68 8.13
C ILE A 370 -2.01 -13.95 8.03
N TRP A 371 -0.96 -14.44 8.71
CA TRP A 371 0.40 -13.92 8.56
C TRP A 371 0.89 -13.97 7.12
N LYS A 372 0.65 -15.06 6.40
CA LYS A 372 1.04 -15.19 5.00
C LYS A 372 0.35 -14.17 4.09
N TRP A 373 -0.94 -13.94 4.28
CA TRP A 373 -1.79 -13.22 3.33
C TRP A 373 -2.04 -11.75 3.67
N CYS A 374 -2.05 -11.40 4.95
CA CYS A 374 -2.41 -10.06 5.43
C CYS A 374 -1.21 -9.24 5.89
N ARG A 375 -0.02 -9.84 6.04
CA ARG A 375 1.16 -9.08 6.46
C ARG A 375 1.60 -8.08 5.39
N PRO A 376 2.26 -7.00 5.81
CA PRO A 376 2.36 -6.48 7.17
C PRO A 376 1.34 -5.35 7.42
N ARG A 377 0.31 -5.25 6.56
CA ARG A 377 -0.63 -4.13 6.56
C ARG A 377 -1.70 -4.31 7.63
N HIS A 378 -1.80 -3.31 8.50
CA HIS A 378 -2.81 -3.23 9.55
C HIS A 378 -4.23 -3.35 8.98
N ARG A 379 -4.60 -2.57 7.94
CA ARG A 379 -5.97 -2.63 7.38
C ARG A 379 -6.31 -4.02 6.84
N LEU A 380 -5.36 -4.72 6.22
CA LEU A 380 -5.62 -6.08 5.73
C LEU A 380 -5.95 -7.04 6.88
N THR A 381 -5.23 -6.90 8.00
CA THR A 381 -5.45 -7.70 9.22
C THR A 381 -6.75 -7.33 9.94
N THR A 382 -7.06 -6.04 10.07
CA THR A 382 -8.30 -5.59 10.73
C THR A 382 -9.54 -6.02 9.97
N VAL A 383 -9.45 -6.12 8.65
CA VAL A 383 -10.54 -6.55 7.79
C VAL A 383 -10.83 -8.03 7.96
N ILE A 384 -9.81 -8.88 8.01
CA ILE A 384 -10.03 -10.31 8.27
C ILE A 384 -10.59 -10.52 9.67
N ILE A 385 -10.12 -9.77 10.68
CA ILE A 385 -10.71 -9.78 12.02
C ILE A 385 -12.19 -9.42 11.96
N ARG A 386 -12.54 -8.35 11.23
CA ARG A 386 -13.93 -7.91 11.05
C ARG A 386 -14.80 -9.03 10.47
N MET A 387 -14.33 -9.71 9.42
CA MET A 387 -15.04 -10.83 8.80
C MET A 387 -15.14 -12.06 9.72
N LEU A 388 -14.11 -12.35 10.52
CA LEU A 388 -14.12 -13.44 11.50
C LEU A 388 -15.14 -13.18 12.62
N VAL A 389 -15.24 -11.94 13.08
CA VAL A 389 -16.21 -11.52 14.09
C VAL A 389 -17.65 -11.65 13.56
N GLU A 390 -17.90 -11.24 12.32
CA GLU A 390 -19.22 -11.45 11.68
C GLU A 390 -19.60 -12.92 11.54
N ASP A 391 -18.63 -13.75 11.17
CA ASP A 391 -18.80 -15.19 11.04
C ASP A 391 -18.92 -15.90 12.39
N LYS A 392 -18.74 -15.17 13.50
CA LYS A 392 -18.70 -15.71 14.87
C LYS A 392 -17.59 -16.76 15.06
N GLY A 393 -16.58 -16.73 14.18
CA GLY A 393 -15.49 -17.71 14.14
C GLY A 393 -15.91 -19.14 13.80
N LEU A 394 -17.02 -19.33 13.07
CA LEU A 394 -17.54 -20.66 12.70
C LEU A 394 -16.74 -21.32 11.57
N HIS A 395 -16.28 -20.53 10.61
CA HIS A 395 -15.60 -20.92 9.38
C HIS A 395 -14.31 -20.10 9.17
N PRO A 396 -13.37 -20.07 10.13
CA PRO A 396 -12.24 -19.15 10.06
C PRO A 396 -11.38 -19.31 8.80
N HIS A 397 -11.17 -20.53 8.32
CA HIS A 397 -10.45 -20.76 7.08
C HIS A 397 -11.28 -20.39 5.85
N GLY A 398 -12.58 -20.71 5.84
CA GLY A 398 -13.50 -20.33 4.76
C GLY A 398 -13.64 -18.80 4.61
N VAL A 399 -13.65 -18.07 5.72
CA VAL A 399 -13.64 -16.60 5.75
C VAL A 399 -12.36 -16.06 5.10
N LEU A 400 -11.20 -16.62 5.46
CA LEU A 400 -9.92 -16.21 4.87
C LEU A 400 -9.85 -16.53 3.37
N ASP A 401 -10.37 -17.67 2.93
CA ASP A 401 -10.43 -18.03 1.49
C ASP A 401 -11.28 -17.05 0.70
N ARG A 402 -12.46 -16.69 1.23
CA ARG A 402 -13.33 -15.68 0.62
C ARG A 402 -12.68 -14.31 0.58
N TYR A 403 -11.96 -13.93 1.64
CA TYR A 403 -11.18 -12.70 1.69
C TYR A 403 -10.11 -12.68 0.60
N ILE A 404 -9.30 -13.74 0.48
CA ILE A 404 -8.26 -13.87 -0.55
C ILE A 404 -8.87 -13.82 -1.95
N LYS A 405 -9.95 -14.60 -2.18
CA LYS A 405 -10.65 -14.63 -3.46
C LYS A 405 -11.16 -13.26 -3.88
N ARG A 406 -11.78 -12.51 -2.97
CA ARG A 406 -12.32 -11.20 -3.31
C ARG A 406 -11.23 -10.16 -3.51
N LEU A 407 -10.24 -10.13 -2.62
CA LEU A 407 -9.20 -9.11 -2.65
C LEU A 407 -8.22 -9.33 -3.81
N MET A 408 -7.90 -10.59 -4.12
CA MET A 408 -6.80 -10.94 -5.03
C MET A 408 -7.29 -11.64 -6.31
N SER A 409 -8.59 -11.93 -6.43
CA SER A 409 -9.13 -12.79 -7.49
C SER A 409 -8.52 -14.19 -7.51
N TYR A 410 -8.09 -14.69 -6.34
CA TYR A 410 -7.36 -15.95 -6.20
C TYR A 410 -8.08 -16.98 -5.31
N ASP A 411 -8.24 -18.21 -5.80
CA ASP A 411 -8.76 -19.33 -5.01
C ASP A 411 -7.62 -20.01 -4.23
N ALA A 412 -7.50 -19.69 -2.94
CA ALA A 412 -6.50 -20.29 -2.08
C ALA A 412 -6.76 -21.79 -1.84
N THR A 413 -5.81 -22.65 -2.19
CA THR A 413 -5.94 -24.11 -2.03
C THR A 413 -5.23 -24.68 -0.81
N ASN A 414 -4.47 -23.85 -0.09
CA ASN A 414 -3.55 -24.29 0.97
C ASN A 414 -4.21 -24.77 2.27
N ALA A 415 -5.54 -24.79 2.34
CA ALA A 415 -6.31 -25.27 3.49
C ALA A 415 -7.62 -25.97 3.10
N ALA A 416 -7.69 -26.55 1.89
CA ALA A 416 -8.91 -27.16 1.36
C ALA A 416 -9.55 -28.17 2.33
N GLU A 417 -8.75 -28.99 3.00
CA GLU A 417 -9.24 -29.95 3.99
C GLU A 417 -9.85 -29.29 5.24
N LEU A 418 -9.29 -28.16 5.69
CA LEU A 418 -9.77 -27.43 6.86
C LEU A 418 -11.09 -26.73 6.52
N VAL A 419 -11.17 -26.10 5.34
CA VAL A 419 -12.39 -25.47 4.84
C VAL A 419 -13.50 -26.50 4.63
N ALA A 420 -13.18 -27.67 4.09
CA ALA A 420 -14.15 -28.76 3.93
C ALA A 420 -14.72 -29.24 5.28
N LYS A 421 -13.91 -29.22 6.36
CA LYS A 421 -14.36 -29.58 7.72
C LYS A 421 -15.23 -28.50 8.36
N GLU A 422 -15.00 -27.23 8.05
CA GLU A 422 -15.80 -26.10 8.54
C GLU A 422 -17.19 -26.07 7.87
N GLY A 423 -17.29 -26.47 6.60
CA GLY A 423 -18.51 -26.38 5.81
C GLY A 423 -18.66 -25.05 5.06
N PRO A 424 -19.86 -24.75 4.51
CA PRO A 424 -20.05 -23.58 3.66
C PRO A 424 -20.04 -22.27 4.46
N CYS A 425 -18.98 -21.48 4.29
CA CYS A 425 -18.95 -20.09 4.75
C CYS A 425 -19.85 -19.21 3.86
N ASN A 426 -20.68 -18.33 4.42
CA ASN A 426 -21.59 -17.43 3.68
C ASN A 426 -21.28 -15.94 3.85
N ILE A 427 -20.12 -15.58 4.40
CA ILE A 427 -19.73 -14.18 4.57
C ILE A 427 -19.53 -13.51 3.22
N SER A 428 -20.07 -12.30 3.09
CA SER A 428 -19.83 -11.43 1.94
C SER A 428 -18.61 -10.55 2.23
N PRO A 429 -17.50 -10.70 1.49
CA PRO A 429 -16.39 -9.77 1.61
C PRO A 429 -16.80 -8.38 1.10
N PHE A 430 -16.29 -7.32 1.72
CA PHE A 430 -16.73 -5.94 1.48
C PHE A 430 -15.68 -5.05 0.77
N PHE A 431 -14.53 -5.62 0.37
CA PHE A 431 -13.50 -4.94 -0.42
C PHE A 431 -13.64 -5.20 -1.91
N ASP A 432 -13.14 -4.25 -2.69
CA ASP A 432 -12.86 -4.45 -4.10
C ASP A 432 -11.40 -4.91 -4.28
N GLY A 433 -11.13 -5.56 -5.41
CA GLY A 433 -9.85 -6.20 -5.65
C GLY A 433 -8.68 -5.20 -5.70
N ILE A 434 -7.55 -5.55 -5.08
CA ILE A 434 -6.34 -4.71 -5.04
C ILE A 434 -5.52 -4.77 -6.34
N GLY A 435 -5.92 -5.59 -7.31
CA GLY A 435 -5.19 -5.74 -8.58
C GLY A 435 -5.18 -4.46 -9.43
N THR A 436 -6.19 -3.60 -9.32
CA THR A 436 -6.28 -2.33 -10.07
C THR A 436 -5.34 -1.25 -9.57
N ILE A 437 -4.66 -1.48 -8.45
CA ILE A 437 -3.76 -0.51 -7.83
C ILE A 437 -2.64 -0.03 -8.79
N ILE A 438 -2.23 -0.87 -9.75
CA ILE A 438 -1.19 -0.54 -10.74
C ILE A 438 -1.73 0.04 -12.06
N GLN A 439 -3.05 0.27 -12.15
CA GLN A 439 -3.70 0.68 -13.40
C GLN A 439 -3.23 2.07 -13.88
N GLY A 440 -2.94 3.01 -12.99
CA GLY A 440 -2.65 4.41 -13.34
C GLY A 440 -1.18 4.85 -13.32
N ASN A 441 -0.24 4.00 -12.88
CA ASN A 441 1.15 4.40 -12.72
C ASN A 441 2.08 3.43 -13.48
N PHE A 442 2.61 3.91 -14.61
CA PHE A 442 3.45 3.09 -15.48
C PHE A 442 4.75 2.63 -14.81
N LEU A 443 5.40 3.50 -14.00
CA LEU A 443 6.59 3.13 -13.24
C LEU A 443 6.30 2.02 -12.23
N ALA A 444 5.18 2.13 -11.52
CA ALA A 444 4.73 1.09 -10.59
C ALA A 444 4.38 -0.20 -11.31
N ARG A 445 3.73 -0.13 -12.49
CA ARG A 445 3.40 -1.28 -13.32
C ARG A 445 4.66 -2.01 -13.76
N SER A 446 5.67 -1.31 -14.28
CA SER A 446 6.94 -1.90 -14.70
C SER A 446 7.70 -2.54 -13.52
N ALA A 447 7.80 -1.87 -12.38
CA ALA A 447 8.45 -2.46 -11.20
C ALA A 447 7.66 -3.65 -10.64
N THR A 448 6.33 -3.63 -10.74
CA THR A 448 5.49 -4.76 -10.33
C THR A 448 5.67 -5.97 -11.25
N HIS A 449 5.85 -5.77 -12.57
CA HIS A 449 6.20 -6.85 -13.51
C HIS A 449 7.44 -7.60 -13.04
N GLU A 450 8.51 -6.88 -12.73
CA GLU A 450 9.77 -7.46 -12.23
C GLU A 450 9.54 -8.35 -11.00
N VAL A 451 8.84 -7.84 -10.00
CA VAL A 451 8.54 -8.60 -8.78
C VAL A 451 7.68 -9.82 -9.07
N VAL A 452 6.68 -9.69 -9.94
CA VAL A 452 5.82 -10.81 -10.33
C VAL A 452 6.64 -11.90 -11.01
N PHE A 453 7.50 -11.57 -11.97
CA PHE A 453 8.34 -12.57 -12.62
C PHE A 453 9.33 -13.20 -11.66
N HIS A 454 10.00 -12.40 -10.83
CA HIS A 454 10.88 -12.94 -9.80
C HIS A 454 10.14 -13.91 -8.87
N TYR A 455 8.92 -13.56 -8.47
CA TYR A 455 8.08 -14.41 -7.62
C TYR A 455 7.64 -15.70 -8.30
N ILE A 456 7.15 -15.64 -9.55
CA ILE A 456 6.73 -16.82 -10.30
C ILE A 456 7.91 -17.77 -10.53
N ILE A 457 9.08 -17.22 -10.87
CA ILE A 457 10.25 -18.01 -11.18
C ILE A 457 10.88 -18.57 -9.90
N THR A 458 11.05 -17.78 -8.86
CA THR A 458 11.85 -18.20 -7.68
C THR A 458 11.02 -18.60 -6.47
N GLY A 459 9.72 -18.27 -6.44
CA GLY A 459 8.87 -18.39 -5.25
C GLY A 459 9.19 -17.36 -4.16
N MET A 460 10.13 -16.46 -4.42
CA MET A 460 10.59 -15.47 -3.47
C MET A 460 10.29 -14.06 -3.99
N HIS A 461 10.10 -13.13 -3.07
CA HIS A 461 10.05 -11.72 -3.43
C HIS A 461 11.49 -11.19 -3.55
N PRO A 462 11.75 -10.22 -4.45
CA PRO A 462 13.01 -9.51 -4.46
C PRO A 462 13.30 -8.91 -3.08
N PRO A 463 14.57 -8.93 -2.62
CA PRO A 463 14.88 -8.66 -1.22
C PRO A 463 14.48 -7.26 -0.81
N PHE A 464 15.01 -6.23 -1.48
CA PHE A 464 14.72 -4.83 -1.18
C PHE A 464 15.01 -3.94 -2.39
N TYR A 465 14.34 -2.80 -2.43
CA TYR A 465 14.56 -1.71 -3.37
C TYR A 465 14.96 -0.45 -2.61
N ASP A 466 15.69 0.45 -3.26
CA ASP A 466 15.93 1.79 -2.73
C ASP A 466 14.78 2.75 -3.08
N ILE A 467 14.93 4.02 -2.70
CA ILE A 467 13.93 5.07 -2.93
C ILE A 467 13.62 5.33 -4.42
N SER A 468 14.46 4.86 -5.36
CA SER A 468 14.16 4.99 -6.80
C SER A 468 12.88 4.25 -7.21
N ARG A 469 12.41 3.31 -6.38
CA ARG A 469 11.15 2.57 -6.57
C ARG A 469 9.98 3.11 -5.76
N LEU A 470 10.00 4.40 -5.40
CA LEU A 470 8.93 5.06 -4.63
C LEU A 470 7.53 4.78 -5.20
N ALA A 471 7.40 4.69 -6.53
CA ALA A 471 6.15 4.39 -7.23
C ALA A 471 5.44 3.10 -6.73
N LEU A 472 6.21 2.12 -6.22
CA LEU A 472 5.66 0.90 -5.63
C LEU A 472 4.92 1.21 -4.32
N VAL A 473 5.48 2.07 -3.48
CA VAL A 473 4.87 2.48 -2.20
C VAL A 473 3.67 3.37 -2.44
N THR A 474 3.78 4.33 -3.37
CA THR A 474 2.72 5.30 -3.67
C THR A 474 1.49 4.64 -4.27
N SER A 475 1.71 3.69 -5.17
CA SER A 475 0.63 2.83 -5.68
C SER A 475 0.08 1.95 -4.55
N GLY A 476 0.89 1.57 -3.57
CA GLY A 476 0.47 0.66 -2.50
C GLY A 476 0.60 -0.80 -2.91
N VAL A 477 1.59 -1.10 -3.74
CA VAL A 477 2.03 -2.47 -4.04
C VAL A 477 3.19 -2.86 -3.12
N GLY A 478 4.16 -1.96 -2.96
CA GLY A 478 5.24 -2.04 -1.99
C GLY A 478 4.96 -1.25 -0.72
N GLN A 479 5.95 -1.20 0.17
CA GLN A 479 5.96 -0.38 1.37
C GLN A 479 7.39 -0.09 1.82
N PHE A 480 7.56 0.91 2.68
CA PHE A 480 8.82 1.09 3.39
C PHE A 480 8.99 0.05 4.50
N LYS A 481 10.23 -0.42 4.67
CA LYS A 481 10.61 -1.38 5.73
C LYS A 481 11.38 -0.74 6.87
N ASP A 482 12.02 0.39 6.60
CA ASP A 482 12.76 1.17 7.57
C ASP A 482 12.09 2.53 7.82
N LYS A 483 12.26 3.03 9.04
CA LYS A 483 11.72 4.31 9.48
C LYS A 483 12.22 5.51 8.67
N ASP A 484 13.37 5.40 8.00
CA ASP A 484 14.07 6.50 7.32
C ASP A 484 13.74 6.54 5.81
N MET A 485 12.79 5.72 5.35
CA MET A 485 12.28 5.67 3.97
C MET A 485 13.33 5.29 2.92
N GLN A 486 14.36 4.53 3.29
CA GLN A 486 15.45 4.15 2.40
C GLN A 486 15.25 2.80 1.73
N VAL A 487 14.44 1.93 2.32
CA VAL A 487 14.28 0.53 1.97
C VAL A 487 12.82 0.25 1.67
N ILE A 488 12.54 -0.06 0.41
CA ILE A 488 11.23 -0.46 -0.09
C ILE A 488 11.21 -1.98 -0.24
N ALA A 489 10.11 -2.63 0.14
CA ALA A 489 9.91 -4.05 -0.11
C ALA A 489 8.52 -4.34 -0.68
N MET A 490 8.46 -5.40 -1.49
CA MET A 490 7.23 -6.01 -1.98
C MET A 490 7.11 -7.45 -1.47
N ASP A 491 7.22 -7.66 -0.16
CA ASP A 491 7.21 -8.98 0.49
C ASP A 491 5.79 -9.49 0.83
N GLN A 492 4.82 -9.12 0.00
CA GLN A 492 3.39 -9.33 0.24
C GLN A 492 2.82 -10.24 -0.85
N PRO A 493 2.58 -11.53 -0.57
CA PRO A 493 2.03 -12.45 -1.55
C PRO A 493 0.73 -11.96 -2.17
N GLY A 494 -0.12 -11.30 -1.38
CA GLY A 494 -1.43 -10.83 -1.82
C GLY A 494 -1.39 -9.80 -2.95
N PRO A 495 -0.80 -8.62 -2.74
CA PRO A 495 -0.59 -7.62 -3.79
C PRO A 495 0.15 -8.18 -5.01
N THR A 496 1.19 -9.01 -4.82
CA THR A 496 1.93 -9.61 -5.93
C THR A 496 1.06 -10.54 -6.77
N ILE A 497 0.29 -11.45 -6.15
CA ILE A 497 -0.61 -12.37 -6.86
C ILE A 497 -1.74 -11.60 -7.53
N ALA A 498 -2.33 -10.62 -6.84
CA ALA A 498 -3.38 -9.78 -7.40
C ALA A 498 -2.90 -8.99 -8.63
N ALA A 499 -1.68 -8.45 -8.57
CA ALA A 499 -1.05 -7.78 -9.70
C ALA A 499 -0.76 -8.76 -10.84
N ALA A 500 -0.25 -9.95 -10.53
CA ALA A 500 0.04 -10.96 -11.53
C ALA A 500 -1.22 -11.44 -12.28
N ILE A 501 -2.33 -11.64 -11.55
CA ILE A 501 -3.63 -11.96 -12.15
C ILE A 501 -4.12 -10.79 -13.01
N TRP A 502 -4.04 -9.55 -12.49
CA TRP A 502 -4.46 -8.37 -13.24
C TRP A 502 -3.67 -8.17 -14.53
N LEU A 503 -2.36 -8.46 -14.51
CA LEU A 503 -1.48 -8.40 -15.68
C LEU A 503 -1.69 -9.57 -16.65
N GLY A 504 -2.21 -10.70 -16.18
CA GLY A 504 -2.43 -11.91 -16.98
C GLY A 504 -3.83 -12.03 -17.62
N ASP A 505 -4.79 -11.22 -17.18
CA ASP A 505 -6.19 -11.26 -17.66
C ASP A 505 -6.31 -10.59 -19.05
N ASP A 506 -5.92 -11.34 -20.07
CA ASP A 506 -5.72 -10.87 -21.46
C ASP A 506 -6.99 -10.90 -22.34
N GLN A 507 -8.18 -11.33 -21.86
CA GLN A 507 -9.27 -11.71 -22.80
C GLN A 507 -10.66 -11.10 -22.63
N GLU A 508 -11.15 -10.75 -21.42
CA GLU A 508 -12.54 -10.25 -21.31
C GLU A 508 -12.67 -8.73 -21.08
N ARG A 509 -11.65 -8.06 -20.54
CA ARG A 509 -11.72 -6.62 -20.21
C ARG A 509 -11.25 -5.67 -21.31
N ILE A 510 -10.53 -6.17 -22.31
CA ILE A 510 -10.04 -5.40 -23.47
C ILE A 510 -11.18 -4.71 -24.26
N LYS A 511 -12.44 -5.15 -24.11
CA LYS A 511 -13.59 -4.51 -24.77
C LYS A 511 -13.93 -3.11 -24.27
N TYR A 512 -13.49 -2.71 -23.08
CA TYR A 512 -13.92 -1.44 -22.45
C TYR A 512 -12.77 -0.49 -22.10
N GLU A 513 -11.53 -0.92 -22.30
CA GLU A 513 -10.35 -0.15 -21.92
C GLU A 513 -9.59 0.30 -23.17
N ARG A 514 -8.89 1.42 -23.06
CA ARG A 514 -8.31 2.07 -24.24
C ARG A 514 -7.24 1.16 -24.89
N PRO A 515 -7.24 1.00 -26.23
CA PRO A 515 -6.32 0.08 -26.93
C PRO A 515 -4.82 0.35 -26.72
N ASP A 516 -4.45 1.53 -26.24
CA ASP A 516 -3.09 1.98 -25.93
C ASP A 516 -2.56 1.44 -24.58
N GLU A 517 -3.40 0.85 -23.73
CA GLU A 517 -2.97 0.24 -22.47
C GLU A 517 -2.97 -1.30 -22.54
N LEU A 518 -2.13 -1.88 -23.41
CA LEU A 518 -1.98 -3.34 -23.49
C LEU A 518 -1.52 -3.92 -22.14
N ARG A 519 -2.46 -4.56 -21.43
CA ARG A 519 -2.23 -5.30 -20.18
C ARG A 519 -1.80 -6.70 -20.54
N SER A 520 -0.50 -6.96 -20.51
CA SER A 520 -0.07 -8.35 -20.66
C SER A 520 1.24 -8.59 -19.92
N LEU A 521 1.28 -9.63 -19.10
CA LEU A 521 2.52 -10.27 -18.64
C LEU A 521 3.42 -10.70 -19.81
N ARG A 522 2.90 -10.71 -21.05
CA ARG A 522 3.66 -11.00 -22.27
C ARG A 522 4.16 -9.72 -22.97
N SER A 523 3.69 -8.55 -22.57
CA SER A 523 4.11 -7.28 -23.17
C SER A 523 5.58 -7.02 -22.84
N PHE A 524 6.38 -6.82 -23.89
CA PHE A 524 7.80 -6.48 -23.76
C PHE A 524 8.02 -5.00 -23.44
N GLU A 525 7.04 -4.14 -23.72
CA GLU A 525 7.17 -2.68 -23.56
C GLU A 525 7.43 -2.24 -22.11
N PRO A 526 6.65 -2.68 -21.08
CA PRO A 526 6.93 -2.36 -19.68
C PRO A 526 8.33 -2.76 -19.23
N PHE A 527 8.86 -3.85 -19.79
CA PHE A 527 10.22 -4.31 -19.54
C PHE A 527 11.26 -3.48 -20.25
N SER A 528 11.10 -3.20 -21.55
CA SER A 528 12.08 -2.38 -22.29
C SER A 528 12.21 -0.99 -21.68
N TYR A 529 11.11 -0.41 -21.21
CA TYR A 529 11.14 0.88 -20.56
C TYR A 529 11.91 0.84 -19.24
N PHE A 530 11.66 -0.19 -18.43
CA PHE A 530 12.39 -0.42 -17.18
C PHE A 530 13.88 -0.66 -17.44
N PHE A 531 14.19 -1.51 -18.42
CA PHE A 531 15.54 -1.88 -18.83
C PHE A 531 16.36 -0.62 -19.19
N ASN A 532 15.73 0.33 -19.88
CA ASN A 532 16.37 1.55 -20.35
C ASN A 532 16.61 2.62 -19.26
N LEU A 533 15.85 2.62 -18.16
CA LEU A 533 15.88 3.70 -17.17
C LEU A 533 16.66 3.39 -15.89
N SER A 534 16.71 2.12 -15.46
CA SER A 534 17.10 1.83 -14.07
C SER A 534 17.54 0.39 -13.85
N TRP A 535 18.35 -0.19 -14.75
CA TRP A 535 19.00 -1.46 -14.42
C TRP A 535 19.99 -1.20 -13.27
N PRO A 536 19.75 -1.71 -12.05
CA PRO A 536 20.76 -1.59 -11.00
C PRO A 536 21.96 -2.41 -11.46
N ASP A 537 23.14 -1.80 -11.51
CA ASP A 537 24.38 -2.53 -11.80
C ASP A 537 24.49 -3.75 -10.86
N GLY A 538 24.29 -4.96 -11.40
CA GLY A 538 24.55 -6.21 -10.68
C GLY A 538 23.36 -7.11 -10.34
N ASP A 539 22.09 -6.74 -10.57
CA ASP A 539 20.97 -7.66 -10.29
C ASP A 539 20.71 -8.66 -11.45
N LYS A 540 21.57 -9.69 -11.51
CA LYS A 540 21.49 -10.79 -12.49
C LYS A 540 20.22 -11.65 -12.36
N TYR A 541 19.60 -11.69 -11.19
CA TYR A 541 18.45 -12.58 -10.96
C TYR A 541 17.18 -12.03 -11.60
N SER A 542 17.03 -10.71 -11.67
CA SER A 542 15.85 -10.07 -12.23
C SER A 542 15.78 -10.22 -13.76
N SER A 543 16.91 -10.09 -14.49
CA SER A 543 16.98 -10.43 -15.92
C SER A 543 16.75 -11.91 -16.16
N ALA A 544 17.41 -12.78 -15.39
CA ALA A 544 17.28 -14.22 -15.55
C ALA A 544 15.83 -14.68 -15.32
N SER A 545 15.14 -14.12 -14.33
CA SER A 545 13.72 -14.40 -14.08
C SER A 545 12.84 -13.96 -15.26
N TYR A 546 13.11 -12.77 -15.81
CA TYR A 546 12.38 -12.27 -16.96
C TYR A 546 12.57 -13.17 -18.20
N ILE A 547 13.81 -13.51 -18.52
CA ILE A 547 14.13 -14.38 -19.66
C ILE A 547 13.52 -15.76 -19.46
N ALA A 548 13.62 -16.33 -18.26
CA ALA A 548 13.02 -17.62 -17.91
C ALA A 548 11.51 -17.62 -18.20
N TRP A 549 10.81 -16.56 -17.82
CA TRP A 549 9.38 -16.43 -18.08
C TRP A 549 9.04 -16.44 -19.58
N TYR A 550 9.76 -15.68 -20.41
CA TYR A 550 9.53 -15.66 -21.85
C TYR A 550 9.86 -16.98 -22.52
N ILE A 551 10.97 -17.63 -22.11
CA ILE A 551 11.33 -18.96 -22.58
C ILE A 551 10.25 -19.97 -22.21
N ALA A 552 9.72 -19.89 -20.99
CA ALA A 552 8.64 -20.76 -20.57
C ALA A 552 7.41 -20.58 -21.48
N HIS A 553 6.97 -19.35 -21.69
CA HIS A 553 5.86 -19.07 -22.62
C HIS A 553 6.13 -19.50 -24.07
N ALA A 554 7.36 -19.36 -24.56
CA ALA A 554 7.72 -19.74 -25.92
C ALA A 554 7.62 -21.26 -26.14
N PHE A 555 7.93 -22.06 -25.10
CA PHE A 555 7.93 -23.52 -25.16
C PHE A 555 6.69 -24.18 -24.53
N VAL A 556 5.77 -23.43 -23.92
CA VAL A 556 4.46 -23.97 -23.52
C VAL A 556 3.71 -24.46 -24.76
N GLY A 557 3.33 -25.73 -24.75
CA GLY A 557 2.69 -26.41 -25.90
C GLY A 557 3.68 -26.95 -26.94
N GLY A 558 4.98 -26.74 -26.72
CA GLY A 558 6.04 -27.16 -27.63
C GLY A 558 6.25 -26.19 -28.80
N ARG A 559 7.51 -25.95 -29.17
CA ARG A 559 7.86 -25.10 -30.30
C ARG A 559 9.17 -25.55 -30.96
N ALA A 560 9.33 -25.28 -32.25
CA ALA A 560 10.63 -25.49 -32.90
C ALA A 560 11.68 -24.54 -32.31
N MET A 561 12.88 -25.06 -32.05
CA MET A 561 13.94 -24.25 -31.45
C MET A 561 14.36 -23.08 -32.35
N SER A 562 14.32 -23.24 -33.67
CA SER A 562 14.63 -22.19 -34.65
C SER A 562 13.61 -21.05 -34.72
N ASP A 563 12.42 -21.22 -34.12
CA ASP A 563 11.45 -20.13 -34.00
C ASP A 563 11.74 -19.24 -32.78
N VAL A 564 12.60 -19.70 -31.86
CA VAL A 564 12.92 -18.99 -30.60
C VAL A 564 14.36 -18.52 -30.57
N PHE A 565 15.29 -19.35 -31.06
CA PHE A 565 16.71 -19.06 -31.09
C PHE A 565 17.19 -18.91 -32.53
N ALA A 566 18.13 -17.99 -32.76
CA ALA A 566 19.01 -18.13 -33.91
C ALA A 566 20.03 -19.23 -33.61
N ILE A 567 20.10 -20.20 -34.51
CA ILE A 567 20.87 -21.43 -34.35
C ILE A 567 21.91 -21.41 -35.47
N SER A 568 23.15 -21.74 -35.15
CA SER A 568 24.24 -21.77 -36.13
C SER A 568 24.82 -23.17 -36.35
N ASP A 569 24.89 -24.02 -35.30
CA ASP A 569 25.37 -25.41 -35.40
C ASP A 569 25.12 -26.18 -34.10
N PRO A 570 24.57 -27.42 -34.09
CA PRO A 570 24.09 -28.23 -35.22
C PRO A 570 22.81 -27.81 -35.95
N LEU A 571 22.88 -27.91 -37.28
CA LEU A 571 21.77 -27.73 -38.24
C LEU A 571 20.52 -28.58 -37.93
N TRP A 572 20.67 -29.72 -37.23
CA TRP A 572 19.49 -30.54 -36.90
C TRP A 572 18.57 -29.87 -35.87
N LEU A 573 19.03 -28.84 -35.14
CA LEU A 573 18.17 -28.00 -34.30
C LEU A 573 17.44 -26.91 -35.09
N GLU A 574 17.84 -26.64 -36.33
CA GLU A 574 17.13 -25.69 -37.20
C GLU A 574 15.85 -26.28 -37.80
N ASP A 575 15.76 -27.62 -37.81
CA ASP A 575 14.65 -28.37 -38.37
C ASP A 575 13.32 -28.03 -37.67
N LYS A 576 12.51 -27.22 -38.35
CA LYS A 576 11.20 -26.75 -37.87
C LYS A 576 10.19 -27.86 -37.62
N SER A 577 10.43 -29.07 -38.14
CA SER A 577 9.57 -30.22 -37.84
C SER A 577 9.78 -30.78 -36.43
N ARG A 578 10.87 -30.40 -35.74
CA ARG A 578 11.20 -30.90 -34.41
C ARG A 578 10.72 -29.95 -33.34
N ILE A 579 9.73 -30.40 -32.59
CA ILE A 579 9.13 -29.65 -31.50
C ILE A 579 9.88 -29.94 -30.19
N ALA A 580 10.41 -28.88 -29.58
CA ALA A 580 11.05 -28.92 -28.28
C ALA A 580 10.04 -28.52 -27.19
N HIS A 581 10.15 -29.15 -26.03
CA HIS A 581 9.33 -28.85 -24.85
C HIS A 581 10.22 -28.49 -23.67
N LEU A 582 9.82 -27.50 -22.88
CA LEU A 582 10.45 -27.22 -21.60
C LEU A 582 10.10 -28.31 -20.58
N VAL A 583 11.11 -28.83 -19.88
CA VAL A 583 10.94 -29.92 -18.91
C VAL A 583 11.54 -29.58 -17.55
N VAL A 584 10.89 -30.08 -16.49
CA VAL A 584 11.44 -30.18 -15.14
C VAL A 584 11.92 -31.61 -14.95
N LEU A 585 13.17 -31.77 -14.52
CA LEU A 585 13.72 -33.05 -14.12
C LEU A 585 13.64 -33.13 -12.58
N ARG A 586 13.12 -34.24 -12.05
CA ARG A 586 13.01 -34.46 -10.60
C ARG A 586 13.52 -35.84 -10.25
N LYS A 587 14.37 -35.95 -9.22
CA LYS A 587 14.77 -37.25 -8.68
C LYS A 587 13.74 -37.73 -7.65
N ASP A 588 13.14 -38.89 -7.87
CA ASP A 588 12.26 -39.59 -6.93
C ASP A 588 12.77 -41.03 -6.75
N LYS A 589 13.23 -41.37 -5.54
CA LYS A 589 13.77 -42.71 -5.19
C LYS A 589 14.76 -43.25 -6.24
N ASP A 590 15.72 -42.42 -6.63
CA ASP A 590 16.77 -42.69 -7.64
C ASP A 590 16.30 -42.79 -9.10
N VAL A 591 15.03 -42.55 -9.38
CA VAL A 591 14.50 -42.43 -10.75
C VAL A 591 14.33 -40.95 -11.11
N ILE A 592 14.81 -40.55 -12.29
CA ILE A 592 14.55 -39.21 -12.83
C ILE A 592 13.16 -39.22 -13.47
N GLN A 593 12.26 -38.41 -12.95
CA GLN A 593 10.95 -38.13 -13.51
C GLN A 593 11.01 -36.88 -14.39
N GLU A 594 10.37 -36.97 -15.55
CA GLU A 594 10.19 -35.87 -16.50
C GLU A 594 8.81 -35.25 -16.33
N LEU A 595 8.75 -33.94 -16.16
CA LEU A 595 7.50 -33.19 -16.10
C LEU A 595 7.54 -32.07 -17.15
N PHE A 596 6.60 -32.10 -18.10
CA PHE A 596 6.47 -31.05 -19.10
C PHE A 596 5.85 -29.80 -18.48
N VAL A 597 6.44 -28.63 -18.73
CA VAL A 597 5.88 -27.35 -18.27
C VAL A 597 4.67 -27.00 -19.14
N GLY A 598 3.49 -26.98 -18.52
CA GLY A 598 2.24 -26.57 -19.15
C GLY A 598 1.85 -25.12 -18.87
N PRO A 599 0.71 -24.66 -19.42
CA PRO A 599 0.19 -23.32 -19.15
C PRO A 599 -0.17 -23.10 -17.68
N SER A 600 -0.59 -24.14 -16.96
CA SER A 600 -0.96 -24.09 -15.54
C SER A 600 0.22 -23.70 -14.65
N GLU A 601 1.42 -24.18 -14.99
CA GLU A 601 2.66 -23.96 -14.26
C GLU A 601 3.16 -22.52 -14.38
N LEU A 602 2.64 -21.77 -15.36
CA LEU A 602 2.91 -20.34 -15.51
C LEU A 602 2.00 -19.47 -14.64
N LEU A 603 1.00 -20.05 -13.99
CA LEU A 603 0.13 -19.26 -13.14
C LEU A 603 0.91 -18.76 -11.90
N PRO A 604 0.62 -17.54 -11.40
CA PRO A 604 1.26 -16.98 -10.20
C PRO A 604 1.08 -17.80 -8.91
N THR A 605 0.26 -18.83 -9.00
CA THR A 605 -0.27 -19.65 -7.93
C THR A 605 0.37 -21.05 -7.92
N SER A 606 1.14 -21.36 -8.96
CA SER A 606 1.86 -22.61 -9.13
C SER A 606 3.16 -22.65 -8.31
N ALA A 607 3.76 -23.84 -8.22
CA ALA A 607 5.09 -23.97 -7.64
C ALA A 607 6.10 -23.13 -8.43
N PRO A 608 7.18 -22.64 -7.79
CA PRO A 608 8.20 -21.86 -8.47
C PRO A 608 8.72 -22.58 -9.70
N LEU A 609 8.75 -21.86 -10.83
CA LEU A 609 9.15 -22.47 -12.10
C LEU A 609 10.66 -22.70 -12.19
N GLY A 610 11.44 -22.00 -11.37
CA GLY A 610 12.88 -22.09 -11.31
C GLY A 610 13.42 -22.20 -9.89
N TYR A 611 14.73 -22.41 -9.82
CA TYR A 611 15.51 -22.48 -8.59
C TYR A 611 16.54 -21.36 -8.61
N ARG A 612 16.60 -20.57 -7.54
CA ARG A 612 17.60 -19.52 -7.36
C ARG A 612 18.81 -20.09 -6.63
N ALA A 613 19.88 -20.37 -7.36
CA ALA A 613 21.12 -20.88 -6.79
C ALA A 613 21.89 -19.72 -6.13
N SER A 614 22.24 -19.85 -4.85
CA SER A 614 23.02 -18.83 -4.14
C SER A 614 24.52 -19.06 -4.27
N THR A 615 24.93 -20.28 -4.63
CA THR A 615 26.32 -20.74 -4.73
C THR A 615 26.49 -21.64 -5.95
N VAL A 616 27.74 -21.89 -6.35
CA VAL A 616 28.05 -22.87 -7.41
C VAL A 616 27.58 -24.28 -6.99
N ASP A 617 27.71 -24.63 -5.72
CA ASP A 617 27.23 -25.91 -5.18
C ASP A 617 25.71 -26.06 -5.32
N ASP A 618 24.94 -24.98 -5.17
CA ASP A 618 23.50 -24.98 -5.42
C ASP A 618 23.17 -25.27 -6.89
N VAL A 619 23.97 -24.74 -7.83
CA VAL A 619 23.84 -25.06 -9.26
C VAL A 619 24.12 -26.55 -9.50
N ILE A 620 25.17 -27.09 -8.89
CA ILE A 620 25.51 -28.52 -8.98
C ILE A 620 24.40 -29.38 -8.37
N ALA A 621 23.83 -28.99 -7.22
CA ALA A 621 22.71 -29.68 -6.60
C ALA A 621 21.47 -29.68 -7.49
N TRP A 622 21.21 -28.57 -8.20
CA TRP A 622 20.15 -28.52 -9.22
C TRP A 622 20.45 -29.45 -10.41
N PHE A 623 21.68 -29.50 -10.94
CA PHE A 623 22.07 -30.48 -11.97
C PHE A 623 21.85 -31.94 -11.54
N LYS A 624 22.13 -32.24 -10.26
CA LYS A 624 21.89 -33.55 -9.63
C LYS A 624 20.42 -33.83 -9.34
N GLN A 625 19.52 -32.90 -9.67
CA GLN A 625 18.08 -32.97 -9.42
C GLN A 625 17.72 -33.07 -7.94
N GLU A 626 18.61 -32.59 -7.06
CA GLU A 626 18.37 -32.44 -5.61
C GLU A 626 17.54 -31.18 -5.32
N ARG A 627 17.51 -30.24 -6.27
CA ARG A 627 16.69 -29.04 -6.28
C ARG A 627 15.75 -29.08 -7.47
N VAL A 628 14.47 -28.73 -7.26
CA VAL A 628 13.44 -28.83 -8.29
C VAL A 628 13.22 -27.47 -8.94
N GLY A 629 13.15 -27.43 -10.28
CA GLY A 629 12.78 -26.25 -11.06
C GLY A 629 13.10 -26.48 -12.54
N ALA A 630 12.29 -25.93 -13.46
CA ALA A 630 12.57 -25.95 -14.90
C ALA A 630 13.80 -25.11 -15.26
N PHE A 631 14.04 -24.08 -14.46
CA PHE A 631 15.16 -23.15 -14.61
C PHE A 631 16.07 -23.18 -13.38
N CYS A 632 17.36 -22.94 -13.58
CA CYS A 632 18.31 -22.58 -12.55
C CYS A 632 18.85 -21.18 -12.82
N LEU A 633 18.59 -20.26 -11.90
CA LEU A 633 19.12 -18.90 -11.94
C LEU A 633 20.43 -18.92 -11.17
N CYS A 634 21.52 -18.65 -11.89
CA CYS A 634 22.86 -18.86 -11.38
C CYS A 634 23.35 -17.67 -10.54
N PRO A 635 24.25 -17.91 -9.57
CA PRO A 635 24.83 -16.85 -8.76
C PRO A 635 25.74 -15.92 -9.57
N PRO A 636 26.06 -14.71 -9.06
CA PRO A 636 26.89 -13.74 -9.78
C PRO A 636 28.26 -14.26 -10.21
N ASP A 637 28.78 -15.22 -9.46
CA ASP A 637 30.09 -15.85 -9.62
C ASP A 637 30.09 -16.87 -10.78
N CYS A 638 28.91 -17.26 -11.27
CA CYS A 638 28.76 -18.11 -12.43
C CYS A 638 28.83 -17.30 -13.74
N TRP A 639 29.33 -17.96 -14.78
CA TRP A 639 29.37 -17.41 -16.13
C TRP A 639 28.00 -17.30 -16.80
N ALA A 640 27.13 -18.26 -16.48
CA ALA A 640 25.75 -18.28 -16.90
C ALA A 640 24.90 -17.47 -15.92
N ASP A 641 23.83 -16.88 -16.42
CA ASP A 641 22.79 -16.25 -15.60
C ASP A 641 21.58 -17.19 -15.44
N LEU A 642 21.32 -18.03 -16.45
CA LEU A 642 20.16 -18.93 -16.49
C LEU A 642 20.51 -20.26 -17.17
N ILE A 643 20.08 -21.38 -16.59
CA ILE A 643 20.23 -22.73 -17.13
C ILE A 643 18.88 -23.42 -17.16
N PHE A 644 18.56 -24.18 -18.20
CA PHE A 644 17.34 -25.00 -18.28
C PHE A 644 17.48 -26.15 -19.28
N VAL A 645 16.48 -27.03 -19.31
CA VAL A 645 16.48 -28.23 -20.16
C VAL A 645 15.28 -28.25 -21.09
N LEU A 646 15.54 -28.53 -22.37
CA LEU A 646 14.51 -28.81 -23.37
C LEU A 646 14.53 -30.29 -23.74
N TYR A 647 13.36 -30.89 -23.90
CA TYR A 647 13.18 -32.23 -24.46
C TYR A 647 12.80 -32.16 -25.93
N LEU A 648 13.56 -32.84 -26.78
CA LEU A 648 13.44 -32.81 -28.24
C LEU A 648 13.61 -34.22 -28.81
N GLN A 649 12.48 -34.86 -29.16
CA GLN A 649 12.44 -36.18 -29.82
C GLN A 649 13.31 -37.25 -29.11
N GLY A 650 13.13 -37.44 -27.80
CA GLY A 650 13.86 -38.47 -27.03
C GLY A 650 15.27 -38.06 -26.60
N LYS A 651 15.60 -36.77 -26.69
CA LYS A 651 16.89 -36.22 -26.27
C LYS A 651 16.68 -34.99 -25.42
N TYR A 652 17.66 -34.71 -24.57
CA TYR A 652 17.70 -33.48 -23.82
C TYR A 652 18.62 -32.45 -24.48
N VAL A 653 18.32 -31.18 -24.28
CA VAL A 653 19.16 -30.08 -24.73
C VAL A 653 19.30 -29.14 -23.54
N TRP A 654 20.50 -29.08 -22.97
CA TRP A 654 20.79 -28.13 -21.90
C TRP A 654 21.11 -26.78 -22.52
N VAL A 655 20.40 -25.77 -22.07
CA VAL A 655 20.56 -24.40 -22.52
C VAL A 655 21.20 -23.60 -21.41
N VAL A 656 22.32 -22.96 -21.72
CA VAL A 656 23.05 -22.08 -20.79
C VAL A 656 23.05 -20.67 -21.39
N LEU A 657 22.35 -19.78 -20.70
CA LEU A 657 22.07 -18.41 -21.10
C LEU A 657 22.91 -17.42 -20.30
N ARG A 658 23.37 -16.38 -20.98
CA ARG A 658 23.94 -15.18 -20.38
C ARG A 658 23.25 -13.95 -20.98
N ALA A 659 22.68 -13.11 -20.13
CA ALA A 659 22.07 -11.85 -20.53
C ALA A 659 23.17 -10.83 -20.88
N ALA A 660 23.12 -10.16 -22.03
CA ALA A 660 24.07 -9.07 -22.29
C ALA A 660 23.62 -7.79 -21.58
N GLY A 661 24.60 -7.02 -21.12
CA GLY A 661 24.42 -5.82 -20.29
C GLY A 661 25.61 -5.49 -19.39
N GLN A 662 26.54 -6.44 -19.17
CA GLN A 662 27.80 -6.20 -18.47
C GLN A 662 28.99 -6.31 -19.43
N GLY A 663 29.60 -5.16 -19.74
CA GLY A 663 30.71 -5.01 -20.67
C GLY A 663 32.04 -5.60 -20.18
N ILE A 664 32.15 -6.92 -20.15
CA ILE A 664 33.43 -7.62 -19.99
C ILE A 664 33.54 -8.68 -21.08
N GLN A 665 34.56 -8.53 -21.95
CA GLN A 665 35.01 -9.63 -22.81
C GLN A 665 35.61 -10.73 -21.94
N LEU A 666 35.18 -11.97 -22.19
CA LEU A 666 35.60 -13.15 -21.43
C LEU A 666 36.62 -13.99 -22.18
N GLU A 667 37.72 -14.31 -21.48
CA GLU A 667 38.58 -15.44 -21.81
C GLU A 667 37.93 -16.75 -21.31
N THR A 668 37.85 -17.73 -22.20
CA THR A 668 36.97 -18.91 -22.12
C THR A 668 37.58 -20.09 -21.32
N LYS A 669 38.80 -19.94 -20.80
CA LYS A 669 39.63 -21.07 -20.36
C LYS A 669 39.32 -21.61 -18.95
N ASP A 670 38.82 -20.78 -18.04
CA ASP A 670 38.70 -21.18 -16.62
C ASP A 670 37.43 -22.01 -16.31
N LEU A 671 36.36 -21.88 -17.10
CA LEU A 671 35.13 -22.69 -16.94
C LEU A 671 35.28 -24.12 -17.48
N TYR A 672 36.15 -24.30 -18.47
CA TYR A 672 36.40 -25.62 -19.06
C TYR A 672 36.98 -26.58 -18.01
N LEU A 673 37.82 -26.06 -17.11
CA LEU A 673 38.47 -26.82 -16.05
C LEU A 673 37.52 -27.27 -14.92
N GLU A 674 36.44 -26.52 -14.64
CA GLU A 674 35.43 -26.93 -13.64
C GLU A 674 34.37 -27.88 -14.22
N PHE A 675 34.00 -27.73 -15.50
CA PHE A 675 33.17 -28.73 -16.20
C PHE A 675 33.92 -30.07 -16.38
N GLU A 676 35.24 -30.06 -16.57
CA GLU A 676 36.07 -31.28 -16.58
C GLU A 676 36.22 -31.93 -15.19
N ARG A 677 36.12 -31.16 -14.10
CA ARG A 677 36.19 -31.68 -12.72
C ARG A 677 34.92 -32.39 -12.27
N LEU A 678 33.79 -32.13 -12.90
CA LEU A 678 32.55 -32.93 -12.77
C LEU A 678 32.72 -34.21 -13.59
N THR A 679 33.53 -35.14 -13.07
CA THR A 679 34.08 -36.30 -13.79
C THR A 679 33.06 -37.14 -14.58
N GLU A 680 33.47 -37.52 -15.79
CA GLU A 680 32.85 -38.45 -16.76
C GLU A 680 32.34 -39.77 -16.14
N GLU A 681 32.96 -40.26 -15.07
CA GLU A 681 32.60 -41.54 -14.43
C GLU A 681 31.29 -41.52 -13.63
N ASN A 682 30.73 -40.35 -13.30
CA ASN A 682 29.50 -40.27 -12.50
C ASN A 682 28.25 -39.85 -13.25
N LEU A 683 28.32 -39.28 -14.47
CA LEU A 683 27.10 -38.73 -15.09
C LEU A 683 26.93 -38.93 -16.60
N PHE A 684 27.91 -38.80 -17.51
CA PHE A 684 27.60 -38.85 -18.95
C PHE A 684 28.76 -39.29 -19.88
N SER A 685 28.45 -40.14 -20.86
CA SER A 685 29.34 -40.51 -21.99
C SER A 685 28.94 -39.80 -23.30
N ARG A 686 29.89 -39.03 -23.87
CA ARG A 686 30.04 -38.56 -25.29
C ARG A 686 29.29 -37.29 -25.81
N ALA A 687 30.13 -36.26 -26.06
CA ALA A 687 30.20 -35.19 -27.11
C ALA A 687 29.23 -33.95 -27.15
N VAL A 688 29.78 -32.74 -27.44
CA VAL A 688 29.27 -31.35 -27.19
C VAL A 688 29.34 -30.41 -28.44
N CYS A 689 28.45 -29.38 -28.55
CA CYS A 689 28.41 -28.32 -29.61
C CYS A 689 28.00 -26.90 -29.09
N HIS A 690 28.26 -25.78 -29.83
CA HIS A 690 28.07 -24.35 -29.45
C HIS A 690 27.20 -23.51 -30.45
N PHE A 691 26.45 -22.47 -30.01
CA PHE A 691 25.60 -21.60 -30.87
C PHE A 691 25.55 -20.10 -30.42
N ILE A 692 25.15 -19.17 -31.31
CA ILE A 692 25.08 -17.69 -31.12
C ILE A 692 23.70 -17.13 -31.54
N VAL A 693 23.16 -16.14 -30.82
CA VAL A 693 21.96 -15.34 -31.19
C VAL A 693 22.36 -13.89 -31.56
N PRO A 694 21.65 -13.16 -32.46
CA PRO A 694 22.10 -11.86 -32.95
C PRO A 694 21.84 -10.75 -31.91
N SER A 695 22.87 -9.95 -31.69
CA SER A 695 22.94 -8.64 -31.01
C SER A 695 22.15 -8.49 -29.69
N GLU A 696 22.89 -8.64 -28.57
CA GLU A 696 22.54 -8.35 -27.16
C GLU A 696 22.15 -9.54 -26.23
N LEU A 697 22.43 -10.78 -26.62
CA LEU A 697 22.57 -11.91 -25.67
C LEU A 697 23.62 -12.91 -26.17
N ILE A 698 24.62 -13.24 -25.35
CA ILE A 698 25.62 -14.26 -25.69
C ILE A 698 25.16 -15.59 -25.10
N LEU A 699 24.70 -16.49 -25.95
CA LEU A 699 24.32 -17.87 -25.61
C LEU A 699 25.52 -18.81 -25.76
N LYS A 700 25.63 -19.83 -24.90
CA LYS A 700 26.40 -21.06 -25.19
C LYS A 700 25.54 -22.24 -24.78
N PHE A 701 25.10 -23.07 -25.72
CA PHE A 701 24.31 -24.26 -25.41
C PHE A 701 25.22 -25.45 -25.11
N PHE A 702 24.72 -26.40 -24.32
CA PHE A 702 25.35 -27.70 -24.08
C PHE A 702 24.32 -28.79 -24.42
N GLY A 703 24.35 -29.32 -25.64
CA GLY A 703 23.54 -30.50 -25.96
C GLY A 703 24.16 -31.77 -25.39
N CYS A 704 23.42 -32.52 -24.58
CA CYS A 704 23.73 -33.92 -24.22
C CYS A 704 22.56 -34.76 -24.71
N ARG A 705 22.79 -35.75 -25.59
CA ARG A 705 21.71 -36.64 -26.01
C ARG A 705 21.13 -37.42 -24.84
#